data_AF-A0A1U7WE47-F1
#
_entry.id   AF-A0A1U7WE47-F1
#
_cell.length_a   1.000
_cell.length_b   1.000
_cell.length_c   1.000
_cell.angle_alpha   90.00
_cell.angle_beta   90.00
_cell.angle_gamma   90.00
#
_symmetry.space_group_name_H-M   'P 1'
#
loop_
_entity.id
_entity.type
_entity.pdbx_description
1 polymer ?
#
loop_
_entity_poly.entity_id
_entity_poly.type
_entity_poly.pdbx_seq_one_letter_code
_entity_poly.pdbx_strand_id
1 'polypeptide(L)'
;MDIENTSDSDSVRGSRRVGFSGPLVSGKRSSRFNDDESYVEITLDVRDDSVLVQNIKGADQESALLASRLEKRPNTLGSQLSFHLRQVSKELKRMTSSNKFHKMDRSKSGAARALRGLQFMNKNVGTEGWSEIETRFDQLAVNGMLPKSLFGQCIGMKESSEFAEELFDALARKRCITSAAVTKAELREFWEQITDTGFDARLQTFFDMVDKDADGRITQEEVKEIISLSASANKLSKIQQNADEYAALIMEELDPDNVGYIELYNLETLLIQAPSHSTNLTTNSRVLSQMLSQKLKPTKERNPIKRCKRRLEYFIEDNWKRIWVMALWLSICAGLFTWKFIQYKRRAVFDVMGYCVSVAKGGAETTKFNMALVLLPVCRNTITWLRSRTKLGKIIPFDDNINFHKVIAFGIAVGVGLHAISHLTCDFPRLLHATDEEYEPMKPFFGEERPNNYWWFVKGTEGWTGVVMVVLMIIAYILAQPWFRRNRLNLPSTIKKLTGFNAFWYSHHLFVIVYVLFIIHGYFLYLSKKWYKKTTWMYIAVPMILYACERLLRAFRSGYKTVRILKVAVYPGNVMAVHMSKPQGFKYTSGQYFFVNCSDVSSFQWHPFTISSAPGDDYLSMHIRTVGDWTSQLKTLFSKVCEPPTGDQSGLLRADIAKADYKPRLPKLLIDGPYGAPAQDYKKYDVVLLVGLGIGATPLISIVKDVLNNIKQQKDIEDGVIESGTKGTKRSPFATKRAYFYWVTREQGSFEWFKGVMDEVSQNDQEGLIELHNYCTSVYEEGDARSALITMLQSIQQAKSGVDIVSGTRVKTHFARPNWRQVFKHVTINHPDQRIGVFYCGPQGLVGELRHLSQDFSHKTGTKFEFHKENF
;
A
#
# COMPACT_ATOMS: atom_id res chain seq x y z
N MET A 1 22.64 -39.82 -87.63
CA MET A 1 23.29 -39.20 -86.45
C MET A 1 22.22 -38.52 -85.63
N ASP A 2 21.28 -39.24 -85.00
CA ASP A 2 21.42 -40.34 -84.00
C ASP A 2 21.73 -39.70 -82.62
N ILE A 3 20.91 -39.79 -81.56
CA ILE A 3 19.84 -40.77 -81.20
C ILE A 3 18.64 -40.11 -80.47
N GLU A 4 17.48 -40.78 -80.53
CA GLU A 4 16.15 -40.48 -79.97
C GLU A 4 16.03 -40.60 -78.42
N ASN A 5 15.20 -39.78 -77.72
CA ASN A 5 13.75 -39.91 -77.40
C ASN A 5 13.36 -41.23 -76.67
N THR A 6 12.41 -41.34 -75.73
CA THR A 6 11.44 -40.45 -75.02
C THR A 6 11.05 -41.19 -73.71
N SER A 7 10.73 -40.54 -72.58
CA SER A 7 9.35 -40.20 -72.14
C SER A 7 9.36 -39.73 -70.66
N ASP A 8 8.31 -39.19 -70.02
CA ASP A 8 7.16 -38.34 -70.43
C ASP A 8 6.57 -37.68 -69.16
N SER A 9 5.86 -36.55 -69.28
CA SER A 9 4.79 -36.11 -68.35
C SER A 9 4.06 -34.84 -68.85
N ASP A 10 2.82 -35.03 -69.30
CA ASP A 10 1.80 -34.00 -69.55
C ASP A 10 1.35 -33.27 -68.26
N SER A 11 0.75 -32.08 -68.26
CA SER A 11 0.60 -31.04 -69.31
C SER A 11 0.15 -29.68 -68.68
N VAL A 12 0.59 -28.56 -69.29
CA VAL A 12 -0.16 -27.32 -69.64
C VAL A 12 -1.11 -26.60 -68.62
N ARG A 13 -1.21 -25.25 -68.47
CA ARG A 13 -0.38 -24.05 -68.79
C ARG A 13 -1.10 -22.72 -68.36
N GLY A 14 -0.46 -21.84 -67.56
CA GLY A 14 -0.66 -20.37 -67.51
C GLY A 14 -2.04 -19.78 -67.09
N SER A 15 -2.29 -18.45 -67.03
CA SER A 15 -1.42 -17.27 -66.77
C SER A 15 -2.26 -15.98 -66.53
N ARG A 16 -1.89 -15.19 -65.51
CA ARG A 16 -2.14 -13.73 -65.25
C ARG A 16 -3.25 -12.94 -66.02
N ARG A 17 -4.15 -12.26 -65.29
CA ARG A 17 -4.26 -10.76 -65.13
C ARG A 17 -5.59 -10.31 -64.43
N VAL A 18 -5.56 -9.12 -63.80
CA VAL A 18 -6.59 -8.04 -63.62
C VAL A 18 -8.09 -8.45 -63.65
N GLY A 19 -9.03 -7.97 -62.82
CA GLY A 19 -9.09 -6.89 -61.81
C GLY A 19 -10.49 -6.21 -61.83
N PHE A 20 -10.86 -5.50 -60.75
CA PHE A 20 -12.07 -4.65 -60.57
C PHE A 20 -13.47 -5.28 -60.33
N SER A 21 -14.24 -4.56 -59.49
CA SER A 21 -15.71 -4.50 -59.35
C SER A 21 -16.50 -5.62 -58.64
N GLY A 22 -17.35 -5.24 -57.68
CA GLY A 22 -18.56 -6.00 -57.27
C GLY A 22 -19.78 -5.58 -58.11
N PRO A 23 -21.06 -5.70 -57.65
CA PRO A 23 -21.58 -6.22 -56.36
C PRO A 23 -22.70 -7.30 -56.59
N LEU A 24 -23.64 -7.46 -55.63
CA LEU A 24 -24.92 -8.24 -55.71
C LEU A 24 -24.78 -9.79 -55.58
N VAL A 25 -25.77 -10.61 -55.16
CA VAL A 25 -26.98 -10.49 -54.28
C VAL A 25 -27.46 -11.91 -53.90
N SER A 26 -28.16 -12.05 -52.75
CA SER A 26 -29.10 -13.14 -52.37
C SER A 26 -28.74 -14.63 -52.50
N GLY A 27 -28.89 -15.35 -51.39
CA GLY A 27 -29.06 -16.81 -51.35
C GLY A 27 -29.90 -17.27 -50.15
N LYS A 28 -31.22 -17.03 -50.17
CA LYS A 28 -32.15 -17.47 -49.11
C LYS A 28 -32.24 -19.01 -49.04
N ARG A 29 -32.22 -19.57 -47.82
CA ARG A 29 -32.93 -20.83 -47.50
C ARG A 29 -34.04 -20.52 -46.50
N SER A 30 -35.25 -21.01 -46.79
CA SER A 30 -36.44 -20.80 -45.99
C SER A 30 -36.65 -21.90 -44.95
N SER A 31 -37.18 -21.53 -43.79
CA SER A 31 -37.95 -22.42 -42.91
C SER A 31 -39.31 -21.77 -42.66
N ARG A 32 -40.39 -22.43 -43.11
CA ARG A 32 -41.77 -22.05 -42.76
C ARG A 32 -41.99 -22.26 -41.27
N PHE A 33 -42.73 -21.34 -40.65
CA PHE A 33 -43.50 -21.57 -39.43
C PHE A 33 -44.96 -21.20 -39.73
N ASN A 34 -45.90 -21.81 -39.01
CA ASN A 34 -47.34 -21.66 -39.26
C ASN A 34 -47.84 -20.28 -38.82
N ASP A 35 -48.82 -19.76 -39.56
CA ASP A 35 -49.61 -18.58 -39.19
C ASP A 35 -50.64 -18.96 -38.11
N ASP A 36 -50.59 -18.27 -36.95
CA ASP A 36 -51.75 -17.92 -36.09
C ASP A 36 -51.30 -17.21 -34.78
N GLU A 37 -50.58 -16.09 -34.88
CA GLU A 37 -50.50 -15.09 -33.79
C GLU A 37 -50.39 -13.66 -34.37
N SER A 38 -51.17 -12.72 -33.83
CA SER A 38 -51.20 -11.31 -34.25
C SER A 38 -50.09 -10.50 -33.58
N TYR A 39 -48.97 -10.32 -34.28
CA TYR A 39 -47.85 -9.52 -33.76
C TYR A 39 -47.97 -8.02 -34.11
N VAL A 40 -47.82 -7.18 -33.10
CA VAL A 40 -47.67 -5.72 -33.23
C VAL A 40 -46.19 -5.39 -33.45
N GLU A 41 -45.87 -4.77 -34.58
CA GLU A 41 -44.50 -4.34 -34.88
C GLU A 41 -44.24 -2.95 -34.28
N ILE A 42 -43.24 -2.85 -33.39
CA ILE A 42 -42.81 -1.61 -32.73
C ILE A 42 -41.36 -1.33 -33.12
N THR A 43 -41.11 -0.18 -33.76
CA THR A 43 -39.75 0.25 -34.13
C THR A 43 -39.23 1.29 -33.13
N LEU A 44 -38.09 1.00 -32.51
CA LEU A 44 -37.42 1.86 -31.52
C LEU A 44 -36.09 2.40 -32.10
N ASP A 45 -35.88 3.72 -32.07
CA ASP A 45 -34.54 4.32 -32.22
C ASP A 45 -33.94 4.51 -30.83
N VAL A 46 -32.70 4.07 -30.63
CA VAL A 46 -31.98 4.10 -29.36
C VAL A 46 -30.69 4.88 -29.56
N ARG A 47 -30.59 6.03 -28.89
CA ARG A 47 -29.35 6.80 -28.76
C ARG A 47 -29.01 6.92 -27.29
N ASP A 48 -27.75 7.23 -26.98
CA ASP A 48 -27.11 6.87 -25.70
C ASP A 48 -27.90 7.24 -24.42
N ASP A 49 -28.72 8.30 -24.43
CA ASP A 49 -29.55 8.73 -23.29
C ASP A 49 -31.09 8.75 -23.55
N SER A 50 -31.61 8.23 -24.67
CA SER A 50 -33.07 8.19 -24.92
C SER A 50 -33.54 7.12 -25.92
N VAL A 51 -34.73 6.57 -25.68
CA VAL A 51 -35.44 5.64 -26.59
C VAL A 51 -36.69 6.34 -27.16
N LEU A 52 -36.81 6.37 -28.49
CA LEU A 52 -37.97 6.94 -29.20
C LEU A 52 -38.71 5.86 -29.99
N VAL A 53 -40.03 5.76 -29.80
CA VAL A 53 -40.91 4.89 -30.58
C VAL A 53 -41.27 5.60 -31.88
N GLN A 54 -40.77 5.13 -33.02
CA GLN A 54 -41.06 5.78 -34.32
C GLN A 54 -42.37 5.32 -34.95
N ASN A 55 -42.77 4.07 -34.75
CA ASN A 55 -44.00 3.55 -35.34
C ASN A 55 -44.52 2.32 -34.58
N ILE A 56 -45.85 2.18 -34.57
CA ILE A 56 -46.57 1.01 -34.05
C ILE A 56 -47.57 0.61 -35.14
N LYS A 57 -47.36 -0.55 -35.78
CA LYS A 57 -48.30 -1.08 -36.78
C LYS A 57 -49.22 -2.11 -36.15
N GLY A 58 -50.53 -1.86 -36.22
CA GLY A 58 -51.58 -2.80 -35.78
C GLY A 58 -52.12 -2.59 -34.36
N ALA A 59 -52.10 -1.36 -33.81
CA ALA A 59 -52.66 -1.05 -32.49
C ALA A 59 -53.85 -0.07 -32.58
N ASP A 60 -54.87 -0.29 -31.73
CA ASP A 60 -56.08 0.53 -31.67
C ASP A 60 -55.83 1.95 -31.15
N GLN A 61 -56.74 2.86 -31.53
CA GLN A 61 -56.63 4.32 -31.37
C GLN A 61 -56.42 4.79 -29.91
N GLU A 62 -56.85 3.98 -28.93
CA GLU A 62 -56.66 4.26 -27.49
C GLU A 62 -55.20 4.06 -27.03
N SER A 63 -54.48 3.12 -27.64
CA SER A 63 -53.07 2.82 -27.31
C SER A 63 -52.12 3.94 -27.75
N ALA A 64 -52.38 4.53 -28.92
CA ALA A 64 -51.65 5.69 -29.41
C ALA A 64 -51.86 6.93 -28.52
N LEU A 65 -53.04 7.07 -27.92
CA LEU A 65 -53.39 8.20 -27.06
C LEU A 65 -52.67 8.14 -25.71
N LEU A 66 -52.48 6.94 -25.14
CA LEU A 66 -51.68 6.73 -23.94
C LEU A 66 -50.19 7.05 -24.15
N ALA A 67 -49.61 6.70 -25.30
CA ALA A 67 -48.21 7.01 -25.62
C ALA A 67 -47.94 8.53 -25.65
N SER A 68 -48.84 9.32 -26.25
CA SER A 68 -48.67 10.79 -26.35
C SER A 68 -48.67 11.53 -25.01
N ARG A 69 -49.21 10.93 -23.93
CA ARG A 69 -49.19 11.53 -22.57
C ARG A 69 -47.85 11.41 -21.86
N LEU A 70 -46.90 10.60 -22.35
CA LEU A 70 -45.57 10.42 -21.75
C LEU A 70 -44.55 11.49 -22.17
N GLU A 71 -44.79 12.25 -23.24
CA GLU A 71 -43.77 13.12 -23.86
C GLU A 71 -43.54 14.49 -23.19
N LYS A 72 -44.27 14.88 -22.13
CA LYS A 72 -44.14 16.23 -21.55
C LYS A 72 -44.08 16.28 -20.01
N ARG A 73 -42.87 16.12 -19.47
CA ARG A 73 -42.40 16.80 -18.23
C ARG A 73 -40.86 16.74 -18.12
N PRO A 74 -40.18 17.83 -17.71
CA PRO A 74 -38.74 17.81 -17.44
C PRO A 74 -38.45 17.08 -16.11
N ASN A 75 -37.38 16.28 -16.09
CA ASN A 75 -37.00 15.47 -14.93
C ASN A 75 -35.95 16.17 -14.05
N THR A 76 -36.28 16.36 -12.77
CA THR A 76 -35.31 16.59 -11.70
C THR A 76 -35.09 15.29 -10.91
N LEU A 77 -33.90 15.13 -10.30
CA LEU A 77 -33.45 13.87 -9.68
C LEU A 77 -34.42 13.21 -8.67
N GLY A 78 -35.34 13.97 -8.07
CA GLY A 78 -36.34 13.45 -7.14
C GLY A 78 -37.49 12.64 -7.79
N SER A 79 -37.76 12.81 -9.09
CA SER A 79 -38.91 12.16 -9.73
C SER A 79 -38.72 10.64 -9.86
N GLN A 80 -37.53 10.19 -10.26
CA GLN A 80 -37.20 8.76 -10.42
C GLN A 80 -37.26 7.99 -9.09
N LEU A 81 -36.77 8.56 -7.98
CA LEU A 81 -36.89 7.94 -6.65
C LEU A 81 -38.36 7.81 -6.23
N SER A 82 -39.18 8.83 -6.43
CA SER A 82 -40.60 8.80 -6.04
C SER A 82 -41.42 7.75 -6.81
N PHE A 83 -41.04 7.46 -8.06
CA PHE A 83 -41.71 6.46 -8.88
C PHE A 83 -41.35 5.04 -8.46
N HIS A 84 -40.07 4.75 -8.20
CA HIS A 84 -39.64 3.45 -7.66
C HIS A 84 -40.14 3.19 -6.24
N LEU A 85 -40.12 4.18 -5.34
CA LEU A 85 -40.72 4.03 -3.99
C LEU A 85 -42.22 3.73 -4.06
N ARG A 86 -42.95 4.36 -4.98
CA ARG A 86 -44.37 4.04 -5.23
C ARG A 86 -44.59 2.68 -5.89
N GLN A 87 -43.62 2.17 -6.65
CA GLN A 87 -43.68 0.84 -7.27
C GLN A 87 -43.45 -0.26 -6.24
N VAL A 88 -42.40 -0.13 -5.41
CA VAL A 88 -42.08 -1.05 -4.31
C VAL A 88 -43.20 -1.04 -3.25
N SER A 89 -43.70 0.14 -2.85
CA SER A 89 -44.84 0.25 -1.92
C SER A 89 -46.13 -0.37 -2.48
N LYS A 90 -46.35 -0.32 -3.81
CA LYS A 90 -47.50 -0.98 -4.46
C LYS A 90 -47.33 -2.50 -4.58
N GLU A 91 -46.11 -3.01 -4.74
CA GLU A 91 -45.88 -4.47 -4.69
C GLU A 91 -46.04 -5.01 -3.27
N LEU A 92 -45.49 -4.35 -2.25
CA LEU A 92 -45.71 -4.70 -0.83
C LEU A 92 -47.20 -4.72 -0.48
N LYS A 93 -47.97 -3.66 -0.82
CA LYS A 93 -49.44 -3.64 -0.62
C LYS A 93 -50.22 -4.66 -1.44
N ARG A 94 -49.64 -5.18 -2.53
CA ARG A 94 -50.27 -6.24 -3.36
C ARG A 94 -49.94 -7.64 -2.83
N MET A 95 -48.85 -7.81 -2.09
CA MET A 95 -48.50 -9.06 -1.42
C MET A 95 -49.28 -9.25 -0.11
N THR A 96 -49.48 -8.19 0.69
CA THR A 96 -50.25 -8.27 1.94
C THR A 96 -51.77 -8.48 1.77
N SER A 97 -52.30 -8.37 0.54
CA SER A 97 -53.74 -8.56 0.26
C SER A 97 -54.10 -9.90 -0.41
N SER A 98 -53.19 -10.89 -0.45
CA SER A 98 -53.37 -12.12 -1.22
C SER A 98 -53.13 -13.40 -0.39
N ASN A 99 -54.19 -13.92 0.24
CA ASN A 99 -54.21 -15.13 1.08
C ASN A 99 -53.99 -16.47 0.33
N LYS A 100 -53.09 -16.52 -0.66
CA LYS A 100 -52.60 -17.77 -1.28
C LYS A 100 -51.10 -17.70 -1.56
N PHE A 101 -50.34 -18.38 -0.71
CA PHE A 101 -48.90 -18.55 -0.84
C PHE A 101 -48.55 -19.38 -2.08
N HIS A 102 -47.77 -18.81 -3.00
CA HIS A 102 -46.99 -19.59 -3.96
C HIS A 102 -45.51 -19.53 -3.59
N LYS A 103 -44.90 -20.72 -3.51
CA LYS A 103 -43.48 -20.95 -3.27
C LYS A 103 -42.64 -20.17 -4.30
N MET A 104 -41.78 -19.28 -3.83
CA MET A 104 -40.97 -18.36 -4.65
C MET A 104 -40.10 -19.14 -5.66
N ASP A 105 -40.18 -18.79 -6.94
CA ASP A 105 -39.51 -19.56 -8.00
C ASP A 105 -37.99 -19.32 -8.02
N ARG A 106 -37.22 -20.38 -7.74
CA ARG A 106 -35.76 -20.37 -7.54
C ARG A 106 -35.00 -20.35 -8.87
N SER A 107 -35.18 -19.30 -9.67
CA SER A 107 -34.43 -19.13 -10.91
C SER A 107 -32.93 -18.88 -10.67
N LYS A 108 -32.07 -19.39 -11.57
CA LYS A 108 -30.63 -19.66 -11.33
C LYS A 108 -29.73 -18.46 -11.07
N SER A 109 -30.20 -17.20 -11.14
CA SER A 109 -29.35 -16.01 -10.97
C SER A 109 -29.24 -15.54 -9.52
N GLY A 110 -30.35 -15.52 -8.77
CA GLY A 110 -30.40 -15.12 -7.35
C GLY A 110 -29.74 -16.15 -6.44
N ALA A 111 -30.16 -17.42 -6.57
CA ALA A 111 -29.60 -18.53 -5.79
C ALA A 111 -28.06 -18.64 -5.90
N ALA A 112 -27.49 -18.39 -7.08
CA ALA A 112 -26.04 -18.44 -7.29
C ALA A 112 -25.23 -17.32 -6.59
N ARG A 113 -25.89 -16.21 -6.19
CA ARG A 113 -25.30 -15.19 -5.29
C ARG A 113 -25.57 -15.54 -3.82
N ALA A 114 -26.80 -15.93 -3.49
CA ALA A 114 -27.18 -16.35 -2.13
C ALA A 114 -26.31 -17.49 -1.59
N LEU A 115 -25.95 -18.49 -2.43
CA LEU A 115 -25.10 -19.64 -2.06
C LEU A 115 -23.71 -19.28 -1.46
N ARG A 116 -23.26 -18.02 -1.56
CA ARG A 116 -22.02 -17.52 -0.92
C ARG A 116 -22.22 -16.86 0.45
N GLY A 117 -23.45 -16.55 0.87
CA GLY A 117 -23.74 -15.90 2.15
C GLY A 117 -23.58 -16.84 3.35
N LEU A 118 -23.41 -16.26 4.54
CA LEU A 118 -23.45 -16.93 5.85
C LEU A 118 -22.45 -18.09 6.04
N GLN A 119 -21.22 -17.95 5.56
CA GLN A 119 -20.12 -18.86 5.87
C GLN A 119 -19.66 -18.66 7.33
N PHE A 120 -19.92 -19.62 8.22
CA PHE A 120 -19.39 -19.62 9.59
C PHE A 120 -17.87 -19.90 9.61
N MET A 121 -17.40 -20.68 8.62
CA MET A 121 -16.01 -21.08 8.46
C MET A 121 -15.31 -20.28 7.37
N ASN A 122 -14.13 -19.75 7.68
CA ASN A 122 -13.25 -19.14 6.70
C ASN A 122 -12.69 -20.23 5.76
N LYS A 123 -12.47 -19.89 4.48
CA LYS A 123 -12.00 -20.80 3.41
C LYS A 123 -10.78 -21.63 3.81
N ASN A 124 -9.88 -21.09 4.63
CA ASN A 124 -8.68 -21.79 5.09
C ASN A 124 -8.98 -22.88 6.15
N VAL A 125 -9.92 -22.63 7.06
CA VAL A 125 -10.25 -23.59 8.14
C VAL A 125 -11.20 -24.67 7.61
N GLY A 126 -12.09 -24.33 6.68
CA GLY A 126 -12.87 -25.32 5.93
C GLY A 126 -12.00 -26.30 5.11
N THR A 127 -10.76 -25.95 4.79
CA THR A 127 -9.79 -26.86 4.13
C THR A 127 -8.92 -27.69 5.07
N GLU A 128 -8.93 -27.43 6.38
CA GLU A 128 -8.14 -28.19 7.38
C GLU A 128 -8.78 -29.57 7.70
N GLY A 129 -10.09 -29.70 7.45
CA GLY A 129 -10.82 -30.97 7.57
C GLY A 129 -11.07 -31.44 9.01
N TRP A 130 -11.90 -32.46 9.16
CA TRP A 130 -12.27 -32.99 10.49
C TRP A 130 -11.06 -33.47 11.30
N SER A 131 -10.06 -34.07 10.65
CA SER A 131 -8.87 -34.63 11.29
C SER A 131 -8.07 -33.63 12.13
N GLU A 132 -8.01 -32.35 11.72
CA GLU A 132 -7.29 -31.34 12.51
C GLU A 132 -8.11 -30.88 13.73
N ILE A 133 -9.44 -30.85 13.61
CA ILE A 133 -10.35 -30.53 14.72
C ILE A 133 -10.38 -31.66 15.74
N GLU A 134 -10.43 -32.90 15.27
CA GLU A 134 -10.25 -34.10 16.08
C GLU A 134 -8.93 -34.05 16.87
N THR A 135 -7.81 -33.68 16.22
CA THR A 135 -6.52 -33.51 16.90
C THR A 135 -6.55 -32.40 17.96
N ARG A 136 -7.28 -31.30 17.72
CA ARG A 136 -7.46 -30.21 18.71
C ARG A 136 -8.41 -30.61 19.84
N PHE A 137 -9.45 -31.39 19.57
CA PHE A 137 -10.35 -31.94 20.60
C PHE A 137 -9.56 -32.80 21.56
N ASP A 138 -8.74 -33.73 21.05
CA ASP A 138 -7.92 -34.62 21.88
C ASP A 138 -6.85 -33.87 22.72
N GLN A 139 -6.52 -32.63 22.35
CA GLN A 139 -5.64 -31.73 23.12
C GLN A 139 -6.37 -30.82 24.13
N LEU A 140 -7.65 -30.52 23.91
CA LEU A 140 -8.41 -29.52 24.67
C LEU A 140 -9.51 -30.13 25.56
N ALA A 141 -9.89 -31.39 25.31
CA ALA A 141 -10.91 -32.09 26.08
C ALA A 141 -10.40 -32.46 27.48
N VAL A 142 -11.27 -32.30 28.48
CA VAL A 142 -11.04 -32.74 29.86
C VAL A 142 -11.98 -33.90 30.12
N ASN A 143 -11.45 -35.05 30.55
CA ASN A 143 -12.20 -36.29 30.76
C ASN A 143 -13.03 -36.74 29.52
N GLY A 144 -12.53 -36.48 28.32
CA GLY A 144 -13.20 -36.86 27.06
C GLY A 144 -14.33 -35.92 26.62
N MET A 145 -14.53 -34.78 27.29
CA MET A 145 -15.49 -33.75 26.88
C MET A 145 -14.82 -32.39 26.66
N LEU A 146 -15.30 -31.64 25.67
CA LEU A 146 -14.81 -30.29 25.35
C LEU A 146 -15.75 -29.23 25.98
N PRO A 147 -15.26 -28.39 26.90
CA PRO A 147 -16.03 -27.28 27.47
C PRO A 147 -16.42 -26.22 26.43
N LYS A 148 -17.60 -25.60 26.59
CA LYS A 148 -18.10 -24.49 25.75
C LYS A 148 -17.06 -23.40 25.50
N SER A 149 -16.35 -22.94 26.54
CA SER A 149 -15.31 -21.89 26.43
C SER A 149 -14.08 -22.27 25.58
N LEU A 150 -13.87 -23.58 25.31
CA LEU A 150 -12.81 -24.08 24.43
C LEU A 150 -13.33 -24.46 23.03
N PHE A 151 -14.65 -24.45 22.80
CA PHE A 151 -15.27 -24.77 21.51
C PHE A 151 -14.69 -23.91 20.38
N GLY A 152 -14.71 -22.58 20.54
CA GLY A 152 -14.16 -21.66 19.56
C GLY A 152 -12.66 -21.86 19.27
N GLN A 153 -11.89 -22.38 20.23
CA GLN A 153 -10.48 -22.70 20.01
C GLN A 153 -10.31 -24.01 19.19
N CYS A 154 -11.17 -25.00 19.44
CA CYS A 154 -11.19 -26.27 18.74
C CYS A 154 -11.59 -26.09 17.26
N ILE A 155 -12.73 -25.44 16.98
CA ILE A 155 -13.20 -25.20 15.61
C ILE A 155 -12.40 -24.11 14.86
N GLY A 156 -11.41 -23.47 15.50
CA GLY A 156 -10.53 -22.49 14.85
C GLY A 156 -11.02 -21.04 14.85
N MET A 157 -12.14 -20.74 15.52
CA MET A 157 -12.68 -19.39 15.74
C MET A 157 -11.98 -18.63 16.89
N LYS A 158 -10.64 -18.74 16.99
CA LYS A 158 -9.83 -18.25 18.11
C LYS A 158 -9.88 -16.74 18.38
N GLU A 159 -10.17 -15.91 17.37
CA GLU A 159 -10.30 -14.44 17.52
C GLU A 159 -11.73 -13.98 17.84
N SER A 160 -12.72 -14.88 17.91
CA SER A 160 -14.14 -14.57 18.08
C SER A 160 -14.84 -15.61 18.99
N SER A 161 -14.39 -15.72 20.24
CA SER A 161 -14.89 -16.71 21.21
C SER A 161 -16.36 -16.48 21.58
N GLU A 162 -16.77 -15.26 21.87
CA GLU A 162 -18.16 -14.89 22.20
C GLU A 162 -19.14 -15.37 21.12
N PHE A 163 -18.85 -15.04 19.85
CA PHE A 163 -19.67 -15.51 18.72
C PHE A 163 -19.64 -17.04 18.54
N ALA A 164 -18.54 -17.71 18.89
CA ALA A 164 -18.45 -19.17 18.82
C ALA A 164 -19.21 -19.85 19.98
N GLU A 165 -19.29 -19.22 21.15
CA GLU A 165 -20.09 -19.65 22.29
C GLU A 165 -21.59 -19.55 22.01
N GLU A 166 -22.03 -18.52 21.29
CA GLU A 166 -23.42 -18.39 20.81
C GLU A 166 -23.76 -19.40 19.71
N LEU A 167 -22.80 -19.68 18.81
CA LEU A 167 -22.93 -20.75 17.83
C LEU A 167 -23.01 -22.13 18.50
N PHE A 168 -22.27 -22.35 19.59
CA PHE A 168 -22.37 -23.57 20.39
C PHE A 168 -23.78 -23.71 21.00
N ASP A 169 -24.31 -22.65 21.62
CA ASP A 169 -25.63 -22.70 22.25
C ASP A 169 -26.75 -22.95 21.22
N ALA A 170 -26.69 -22.33 20.05
CA ALA A 170 -27.64 -22.58 18.95
C ALA A 170 -27.64 -24.06 18.52
N LEU A 171 -26.44 -24.64 18.34
CA LEU A 171 -26.27 -26.04 17.91
C LEU A 171 -26.66 -27.05 19.00
N ALA A 172 -26.46 -26.68 20.27
CA ALA A 172 -26.84 -27.45 21.45
C ALA A 172 -28.35 -27.42 21.70
N ARG A 173 -28.99 -26.23 21.67
CA ARG A 173 -30.46 -26.05 21.76
C ARG A 173 -31.17 -26.96 20.76
N LYS A 174 -30.74 -26.93 19.49
CA LYS A 174 -31.30 -27.73 18.38
C LYS A 174 -31.26 -29.25 18.60
N ARG A 175 -30.37 -29.74 19.46
CA ARG A 175 -30.17 -31.17 19.79
C ARG A 175 -30.58 -31.51 21.22
N CYS A 176 -31.22 -30.59 21.95
CA CYS A 176 -31.58 -30.73 23.36
C CYS A 176 -30.39 -31.02 24.29
N ILE A 177 -29.17 -30.59 23.92
CA ILE A 177 -27.96 -30.77 24.73
C ILE A 177 -27.95 -29.67 25.81
N THR A 178 -28.11 -30.08 27.08
CA THR A 178 -28.13 -29.17 28.25
C THR A 178 -26.78 -29.04 28.96
N SER A 179 -25.77 -29.82 28.56
CA SER A 179 -24.43 -29.75 29.14
C SER A 179 -23.59 -28.62 28.54
N ALA A 180 -22.89 -27.87 29.38
CA ALA A 180 -21.91 -26.85 28.98
C ALA A 180 -20.59 -27.43 28.39
N ALA A 181 -20.64 -28.68 27.92
CA ALA A 181 -19.56 -29.41 27.29
C ALA A 181 -20.14 -30.48 26.34
N VAL A 182 -19.39 -30.82 25.29
CA VAL A 182 -19.76 -31.82 24.27
C VAL A 182 -18.72 -32.93 24.15
N THR A 183 -19.20 -34.12 23.82
CA THR A 183 -18.39 -35.26 23.41
C THR A 183 -17.83 -35.08 21.99
N LYS A 184 -16.89 -35.96 21.62
CA LYS A 184 -16.28 -35.98 20.28
C LYS A 184 -17.28 -36.26 19.15
N ALA A 185 -18.35 -37.02 19.46
CA ALA A 185 -19.41 -37.34 18.52
C ALA A 185 -20.34 -36.13 18.27
N GLU A 186 -20.80 -35.48 19.33
CA GLU A 186 -21.64 -34.27 19.23
C GLU A 186 -20.89 -33.13 18.52
N LEU A 187 -19.59 -32.93 18.82
CA LEU A 187 -18.75 -31.97 18.10
C LEU A 187 -18.68 -32.27 16.59
N ARG A 188 -18.74 -33.55 16.20
CA ARG A 188 -18.72 -33.93 14.79
C ARG A 188 -20.00 -33.53 14.08
N GLU A 189 -21.15 -33.74 14.71
CA GLU A 189 -22.43 -33.27 14.16
C GLU A 189 -22.49 -31.73 14.06
N PHE A 190 -21.94 -31.03 15.06
CA PHE A 190 -21.82 -29.57 15.05
C PHE A 190 -20.95 -29.14 13.85
N TRP A 191 -19.81 -29.80 13.63
CA TRP A 191 -18.91 -29.53 12.51
C TRP A 191 -19.56 -29.79 11.14
N GLU A 192 -20.27 -30.91 10.99
CA GLU A 192 -20.95 -31.26 9.74
C GLU A 192 -22.05 -30.22 9.39
N GLN A 193 -22.79 -29.69 10.38
CA GLN A 193 -23.75 -28.58 10.17
C GLN A 193 -23.05 -27.25 9.87
N ILE A 194 -22.00 -26.90 10.62
CA ILE A 194 -21.22 -25.65 10.44
C ILE A 194 -20.56 -25.57 9.05
N THR A 195 -20.18 -26.72 8.49
CA THR A 195 -19.51 -26.82 7.18
C THR A 195 -20.46 -27.06 6.01
N ASP A 196 -21.77 -27.11 6.23
CA ASP A 196 -22.74 -27.34 5.16
C ASP A 196 -22.65 -26.27 4.06
N THR A 197 -22.64 -26.75 2.81
CA THR A 197 -22.63 -25.91 1.61
C THR A 197 -24.03 -25.44 1.19
N GLY A 198 -25.10 -25.96 1.78
CA GLY A 198 -26.47 -25.46 1.63
C GLY A 198 -26.63 -24.04 2.18
N PHE A 199 -27.23 -23.14 1.40
CA PHE A 199 -27.58 -21.80 1.88
C PHE A 199 -28.65 -21.88 2.97
N ASP A 200 -29.73 -22.61 2.71
CA ASP A 200 -30.88 -22.78 3.62
C ASP A 200 -30.43 -23.31 5.00
N ALA A 201 -29.50 -24.28 5.05
CA ALA A 201 -28.94 -24.82 6.30
C ALA A 201 -28.06 -23.80 7.06
N ARG A 202 -27.24 -23.03 6.35
CA ARG A 202 -26.43 -21.94 6.92
C ARG A 202 -27.30 -20.78 7.41
N LEU A 203 -28.36 -20.46 6.68
CA LEU A 203 -29.35 -19.45 7.03
C LEU A 203 -30.11 -19.86 8.29
N GLN A 204 -30.64 -21.09 8.35
CA GLN A 204 -31.28 -21.60 9.56
C GLN A 204 -30.32 -21.59 10.75
N THR A 205 -29.07 -22.04 10.57
CA THR A 205 -28.07 -22.00 11.67
C THR A 205 -27.75 -20.57 12.12
N PHE A 206 -27.87 -19.57 11.23
CA PHE A 206 -27.74 -18.16 11.60
C PHE A 206 -28.96 -17.66 12.39
N PHE A 207 -30.18 -18.03 11.96
CA PHE A 207 -31.40 -17.74 12.70
C PHE A 207 -31.40 -18.38 14.09
N ASP A 208 -31.03 -19.66 14.20
CA ASP A 208 -30.93 -20.40 15.47
C ASP A 208 -29.95 -19.74 16.48
N MET A 209 -29.04 -18.85 16.02
CA MET A 209 -28.14 -18.03 16.87
C MET A 209 -28.74 -16.68 17.29
N VAL A 210 -29.61 -16.11 16.47
CA VAL A 210 -30.26 -14.81 16.69
C VAL A 210 -31.47 -15.00 17.61
N ASP A 211 -32.36 -15.91 17.23
CA ASP A 211 -33.52 -16.36 17.99
C ASP A 211 -33.03 -17.15 19.24
N LYS A 212 -33.28 -16.59 20.42
CA LYS A 212 -32.78 -17.13 21.71
C LYS A 212 -33.78 -18.07 22.38
N ASP A 213 -35.07 -17.77 22.28
CA ASP A 213 -36.14 -18.52 22.94
C ASP A 213 -36.79 -19.60 22.04
N ALA A 214 -36.41 -19.62 20.75
CA ALA A 214 -36.89 -20.51 19.70
C ALA A 214 -38.37 -20.34 19.35
N ASP A 215 -38.94 -19.14 19.51
CA ASP A 215 -40.33 -18.84 19.13
C ASP A 215 -40.51 -18.58 17.62
N GLY A 216 -39.42 -18.45 16.86
CA GLY A 216 -39.41 -18.21 15.41
C GLY A 216 -39.58 -16.75 15.00
N ARG A 217 -39.54 -15.82 15.96
CA ARG A 217 -39.58 -14.36 15.79
C ARG A 217 -38.26 -13.78 16.25
N ILE A 218 -38.01 -12.51 15.93
CA ILE A 218 -36.81 -11.82 16.36
C ILE A 218 -37.20 -10.45 16.92
N THR A 219 -36.96 -10.26 18.20
CA THR A 219 -37.19 -9.00 18.93
C THR A 219 -36.08 -7.98 18.68
N GLN A 220 -36.33 -6.71 19.02
CA GLN A 220 -35.31 -5.65 18.91
C GLN A 220 -34.09 -5.93 19.81
N GLU A 221 -34.32 -6.52 20.99
CA GLU A 221 -33.31 -6.92 21.95
C GLU A 221 -32.37 -7.99 21.38
N GLU A 222 -32.91 -9.00 20.70
CA GLU A 222 -32.12 -10.04 20.05
C GLU A 222 -31.32 -9.48 18.86
N VAL A 223 -31.92 -8.63 18.02
CA VAL A 223 -31.22 -7.90 16.95
C VAL A 223 -30.04 -7.12 17.52
N LYS A 224 -30.25 -6.38 18.62
CA LYS A 224 -29.20 -5.62 19.32
C LYS A 224 -28.07 -6.53 19.81
N GLU A 225 -28.40 -7.67 20.43
CA GLU A 225 -27.41 -8.60 20.96
C GLU A 225 -26.53 -9.18 19.84
N ILE A 226 -27.12 -9.69 18.75
CA ILE A 226 -26.35 -10.23 17.63
C ILE A 226 -25.54 -9.16 16.88
N ILE A 227 -26.02 -7.90 16.82
CA ILE A 227 -25.20 -6.77 16.34
C ILE A 227 -24.00 -6.54 17.25
N SER A 228 -24.18 -6.56 18.57
CA SER A 228 -23.09 -6.40 19.55
C SER A 228 -22.04 -7.51 19.40
N LEU A 229 -22.47 -8.78 19.31
CA LEU A 229 -21.62 -9.95 19.07
C LEU A 229 -20.87 -9.86 17.74
N SER A 230 -21.57 -9.47 16.66
CA SER A 230 -20.97 -9.26 15.34
C SER A 230 -19.96 -8.11 15.36
N ALA A 231 -20.27 -7.01 16.04
CA ALA A 231 -19.37 -5.86 16.19
C ALA A 231 -18.13 -6.23 17.03
N SER A 232 -18.28 -6.99 18.10
CA SER A 232 -17.19 -7.54 18.92
C SER A 232 -16.25 -8.40 18.06
N ALA A 233 -16.80 -9.41 17.36
CA ALA A 233 -16.05 -10.32 16.49
C ALA A 233 -15.25 -9.59 15.39
N ASN A 234 -15.79 -8.51 14.82
CA ASN A 234 -15.13 -7.70 13.79
C ASN A 234 -14.31 -6.50 14.33
N LYS A 235 -14.27 -6.32 15.66
CA LYS A 235 -13.53 -5.27 16.38
C LYS A 235 -14.01 -3.85 16.02
N LEU A 236 -15.32 -3.70 15.89
CA LEU A 236 -16.05 -2.47 15.50
C LEU A 236 -16.70 -1.81 16.72
N SER A 237 -15.86 -1.30 17.64
CA SER A 237 -16.30 -0.78 18.95
C SER A 237 -17.40 0.30 18.88
N LYS A 238 -17.47 1.09 17.80
CA LYS A 238 -18.53 2.09 17.61
C LYS A 238 -19.88 1.47 17.28
N ILE A 239 -19.89 0.39 16.50
CA ILE A 239 -21.13 -0.32 16.17
C ILE A 239 -21.66 -1.04 17.41
N GLN A 240 -20.75 -1.55 18.24
CA GLN A 240 -21.09 -2.13 19.55
C GLN A 240 -21.68 -1.10 20.52
N GLN A 241 -21.12 0.13 20.57
CA GLN A 241 -21.63 1.20 21.44
C GLN A 241 -23.00 1.73 21.03
N ASN A 242 -23.27 1.81 19.72
CA ASN A 242 -24.52 2.32 19.17
C ASN A 242 -25.46 1.19 18.70
N ALA A 243 -25.32 -0.03 19.25
CA ALA A 243 -26.08 -1.20 18.81
C ALA A 243 -27.62 -1.00 18.94
N ASP A 244 -28.08 -0.23 19.93
CA ASP A 244 -29.47 0.18 20.09
C ASP A 244 -30.02 0.97 18.89
N GLU A 245 -29.27 1.98 18.41
CA GLU A 245 -29.65 2.80 17.26
C GLU A 245 -29.72 1.96 15.97
N TYR A 246 -28.77 1.04 15.80
CA TYR A 246 -28.70 0.16 14.65
C TYR A 246 -29.75 -0.96 14.67
N ALA A 247 -30.13 -1.44 15.86
CA ALA A 247 -31.26 -2.36 16.01
C ALA A 247 -32.58 -1.66 15.66
N ALA A 248 -32.82 -0.46 16.19
CA ALA A 248 -34.00 0.34 15.84
C ALA A 248 -34.09 0.62 14.33
N LEU A 249 -32.97 0.94 13.67
CA LEU A 249 -32.91 1.14 12.22
C LEU A 249 -33.16 -0.14 11.40
N ILE A 250 -32.92 -1.33 11.95
CA ILE A 250 -33.34 -2.59 11.30
C ILE A 250 -34.84 -2.83 11.52
N MET A 251 -35.35 -2.61 12.74
CA MET A 251 -36.78 -2.76 13.03
C MET A 251 -37.61 -1.80 12.18
N GLU A 252 -37.19 -0.54 12.02
CA GLU A 252 -37.88 0.47 11.18
C GLU A 252 -38.05 0.03 9.71
N GLU A 253 -37.14 -0.79 9.18
CA GLU A 253 -37.14 -1.23 7.78
C GLU A 253 -37.72 -2.66 7.60
N LEU A 254 -37.71 -3.51 8.65
CA LEU A 254 -38.19 -4.91 8.61
C LEU A 254 -39.53 -5.15 9.32
N ASP A 255 -39.94 -4.24 10.20
CA ASP A 255 -41.23 -4.23 10.92
C ASP A 255 -41.94 -2.87 10.70
N PRO A 256 -42.38 -2.60 9.45
CA PRO A 256 -43.00 -1.31 9.09
C PRO A 256 -44.38 -1.10 9.75
N ASP A 257 -45.01 -2.17 10.23
CA ASP A 257 -46.29 -2.15 10.93
C ASP A 257 -46.13 -2.03 12.46
N ASN A 258 -44.87 -1.99 12.97
CA ASN A 258 -44.50 -1.82 14.37
C ASN A 258 -45.16 -2.87 15.29
N VAL A 259 -45.07 -4.13 14.89
CA VAL A 259 -45.58 -5.31 15.60
C VAL A 259 -44.67 -5.72 16.77
N GLY A 260 -43.41 -5.28 16.76
CA GLY A 260 -42.39 -5.51 17.79
C GLY A 260 -41.47 -6.69 17.51
N TYR A 261 -41.63 -7.38 16.38
CA TYR A 261 -40.81 -8.54 16.01
C TYR A 261 -40.68 -8.71 14.49
N ILE A 262 -39.57 -9.32 14.07
CA ILE A 262 -39.29 -9.65 12.67
C ILE A 262 -39.51 -11.15 12.44
N GLU A 263 -40.32 -11.50 11.44
CA GLU A 263 -40.52 -12.89 11.01
C GLU A 263 -39.38 -13.37 10.10
N LEU A 264 -39.05 -14.67 10.19
CA LEU A 264 -37.91 -15.31 9.51
C LEU A 264 -37.75 -14.92 8.02
N TYR A 265 -38.84 -14.88 7.26
CA TYR A 265 -38.80 -14.58 5.82
C TYR A 265 -38.46 -13.12 5.48
N ASN A 266 -38.72 -12.18 6.40
CA ASN A 266 -38.37 -10.76 6.22
C ASN A 266 -36.85 -10.57 6.29
N LEU A 267 -36.19 -11.20 7.26
CA LEU A 267 -34.73 -11.18 7.36
C LEU A 267 -34.07 -12.00 6.24
N GLU A 268 -34.64 -13.14 5.83
CA GLU A 268 -34.19 -13.89 4.63
C GLU A 268 -34.19 -12.98 3.39
N THR A 269 -35.28 -12.22 3.19
CA THR A 269 -35.43 -11.34 2.02
C THR A 269 -34.33 -10.29 1.96
N LEU A 270 -33.98 -9.63 3.07
CA LEU A 270 -32.86 -8.67 3.08
C LEU A 270 -31.48 -9.35 2.94
N LEU A 271 -31.25 -10.51 3.54
CA LEU A 271 -29.99 -11.24 3.38
C LEU A 271 -29.76 -11.70 1.93
N ILE A 272 -30.84 -11.97 1.18
CA ILE A 272 -30.80 -12.27 -0.26
C ILE A 272 -30.69 -10.99 -1.10
N GLN A 273 -31.31 -9.88 -0.70
CA GLN A 273 -31.33 -8.62 -1.48
C GLN A 273 -30.10 -7.71 -1.28
N ALA A 274 -29.50 -7.65 -0.08
CA ALA A 274 -28.34 -6.79 0.21
C ALA A 274 -27.12 -7.00 -0.74
N PRO A 275 -26.79 -8.22 -1.22
CA PRO A 275 -25.76 -8.46 -2.24
C PRO A 275 -26.11 -7.92 -3.65
N SER A 276 -27.37 -7.54 -3.89
CA SER A 276 -27.84 -7.04 -5.18
C SER A 276 -27.39 -5.59 -5.40
N HIS A 277 -27.61 -4.73 -4.40
CA HIS A 277 -27.28 -3.30 -4.47
C HIS A 277 -25.77 -3.02 -4.47
N SER A 278 -24.96 -3.92 -3.91
CA SER A 278 -23.50 -3.74 -3.85
C SER A 278 -22.76 -4.00 -5.17
N THR A 279 -23.43 -4.44 -6.25
CA THR A 279 -22.73 -5.10 -7.37
C THR A 279 -23.08 -4.73 -8.82
N ASN A 280 -23.21 -3.44 -9.14
CA ASN A 280 -23.02 -2.96 -10.53
C ASN A 280 -21.61 -3.29 -11.10
N LEU A 281 -20.66 -3.68 -10.22
CA LEU A 281 -19.35 -4.20 -10.60
C LEU A 281 -19.34 -5.71 -10.97
N THR A 282 -20.33 -6.54 -10.54
CA THR A 282 -20.25 -8.01 -10.72
C THR A 282 -21.08 -8.59 -11.86
N THR A 283 -22.12 -7.90 -12.33
CA THR A 283 -22.69 -8.18 -13.66
C THR A 283 -21.65 -7.91 -14.74
N ASN A 284 -20.99 -6.75 -14.64
CA ASN A 284 -19.78 -6.45 -15.39
C ASN A 284 -18.70 -7.53 -15.20
N SER A 285 -18.43 -8.02 -13.98
CA SER A 285 -17.34 -9.00 -13.78
C SER A 285 -17.45 -10.32 -14.56
N ARG A 286 -18.65 -10.75 -15.03
CA ARG A 286 -18.77 -11.93 -15.93
C ARG A 286 -18.36 -11.61 -17.37
N VAL A 287 -18.93 -10.55 -17.96
CA VAL A 287 -18.55 -10.08 -19.32
C VAL A 287 -17.07 -9.66 -19.34
N LEU A 288 -16.68 -8.89 -18.33
CA LEU A 288 -15.30 -8.50 -18.08
C LEU A 288 -14.42 -9.74 -17.91
N SER A 289 -14.78 -10.76 -17.14
CA SER A 289 -13.94 -11.96 -16.99
C SER A 289 -13.82 -12.81 -18.25
N GLN A 290 -14.84 -12.84 -19.13
CA GLN A 290 -14.73 -13.44 -20.47
C GLN A 290 -13.81 -12.61 -21.39
N MET A 291 -14.01 -11.30 -21.50
CA MET A 291 -13.13 -10.39 -22.26
C MET A 291 -11.68 -10.43 -21.73
N LEU A 292 -11.51 -10.57 -20.42
CA LEU A 292 -10.22 -10.71 -19.74
C LEU A 292 -9.57 -12.07 -19.97
N SER A 293 -10.33 -13.13 -20.16
CA SER A 293 -9.80 -14.45 -20.53
C SER A 293 -9.22 -14.42 -21.95
N GLN A 294 -9.85 -13.64 -22.84
CA GLN A 294 -9.37 -13.39 -24.20
C GLN A 294 -8.15 -12.43 -24.22
N LYS A 295 -8.20 -11.28 -23.52
CA LYS A 295 -7.11 -10.28 -23.52
C LYS A 295 -5.89 -10.62 -22.66
N LEU A 296 -6.03 -11.34 -21.55
CA LEU A 296 -4.91 -11.64 -20.62
C LEU A 296 -4.37 -13.07 -20.71
N LYS A 297 -4.58 -13.75 -21.84
CA LYS A 297 -4.20 -15.17 -22.03
C LYS A 297 -2.69 -15.33 -21.77
N PRO A 298 -2.24 -15.90 -20.62
CA PRO A 298 -0.82 -15.87 -20.30
C PRO A 298 -0.08 -16.80 -21.25
N THR A 299 0.97 -16.32 -21.90
CA THR A 299 1.91 -17.19 -22.64
C THR A 299 2.68 -18.05 -21.62
N LYS A 300 2.03 -19.16 -21.24
CA LYS A 300 2.54 -20.19 -20.33
C LYS A 300 3.57 -21.04 -21.08
N GLU A 301 4.68 -20.41 -21.43
CA GLU A 301 5.77 -21.04 -22.18
C GLU A 301 6.36 -22.21 -21.37
N ARG A 302 6.29 -23.41 -21.95
CA ARG A 302 6.77 -24.65 -21.33
C ARG A 302 8.30 -24.79 -21.33
N ASN A 303 9.02 -24.07 -22.20
CA ASN A 303 10.47 -24.22 -22.35
C ASN A 303 11.23 -23.48 -21.22
N PRO A 304 12.02 -24.17 -20.37
CA PRO A 304 12.72 -23.56 -19.24
C PRO A 304 13.84 -22.59 -19.67
N ILE A 305 14.51 -22.85 -20.79
CA ILE A 305 15.59 -22.00 -21.31
C ILE A 305 14.99 -20.67 -21.81
N LYS A 306 13.91 -20.73 -22.60
CA LYS A 306 13.22 -19.53 -23.08
C LYS A 306 12.64 -18.71 -21.92
N ARG A 307 12.09 -19.38 -20.89
CA ARG A 307 11.64 -18.75 -19.64
C ARG A 307 12.79 -18.09 -18.86
N CYS A 308 13.97 -18.70 -18.83
CA CYS A 308 15.16 -18.15 -18.18
C CYS A 308 15.67 -16.91 -18.94
N LYS A 309 15.81 -17.01 -20.27
CA LYS A 309 16.17 -15.88 -21.14
C LYS A 309 15.21 -14.70 -20.96
N ARG A 310 13.90 -14.95 -21.04
CA ARG A 310 12.87 -13.92 -20.87
C ARG A 310 12.87 -13.30 -19.46
N ARG A 311 13.15 -14.10 -18.42
CA ARG A 311 13.34 -13.60 -17.04
C ARG A 311 14.58 -12.70 -16.94
N LEU A 312 15.68 -13.04 -17.62
CA LEU A 312 16.90 -12.22 -17.66
C LEU A 312 16.67 -10.93 -18.45
N GLU A 313 16.01 -11.00 -19.61
CA GLU A 313 15.60 -9.84 -20.41
C GLU A 313 14.76 -8.87 -19.57
N TYR A 314 13.70 -9.34 -18.91
CA TYR A 314 12.88 -8.52 -18.00
C TYR A 314 13.67 -7.99 -16.79
N PHE A 315 14.56 -8.79 -16.18
CA PHE A 315 15.39 -8.32 -15.07
C PHE A 315 16.31 -7.18 -15.49
N ILE A 316 16.88 -7.25 -16.70
CA ILE A 316 17.68 -6.19 -17.29
C ILE A 316 16.80 -4.96 -17.61
N GLU A 317 15.65 -5.13 -18.26
CA GLU A 317 14.70 -4.04 -18.57
C GLU A 317 14.30 -3.27 -17.30
N ASP A 318 13.90 -3.97 -16.24
CA ASP A 318 13.47 -3.40 -14.96
C ASP A 318 14.60 -2.72 -14.17
N ASN A 319 15.86 -3.18 -14.30
CA ASN A 319 16.96 -2.78 -13.43
C ASN A 319 18.17 -2.17 -14.15
N TRP A 320 18.09 -1.88 -15.45
CA TRP A 320 19.24 -1.43 -16.26
C TRP A 320 19.98 -0.25 -15.63
N LYS A 321 19.26 0.74 -15.07
CA LYS A 321 19.86 1.90 -14.35
C LYS A 321 20.71 1.48 -13.15
N ARG A 322 20.24 0.49 -12.38
CA ARG A 322 20.96 -0.05 -11.22
C ARG A 322 22.16 -0.87 -11.67
N ILE A 323 21.98 -1.74 -12.67
CA ILE A 323 23.04 -2.57 -13.25
C ILE A 323 24.15 -1.68 -13.80
N TRP A 324 23.81 -0.64 -14.55
CA TRP A 324 24.75 0.37 -15.08
C TRP A 324 25.57 1.04 -13.98
N VAL A 325 24.92 1.61 -12.95
CA VAL A 325 25.61 2.29 -11.85
C VAL A 325 26.48 1.33 -11.04
N MET A 326 26.01 0.10 -10.80
CA MET A 326 26.78 -0.94 -10.12
C MET A 326 28.00 -1.40 -10.91
N ALA A 327 27.85 -1.61 -12.23
CA ALA A 327 28.95 -1.96 -13.13
C ALA A 327 29.99 -0.84 -13.16
N LEU A 328 29.57 0.42 -13.33
CA LEU A 328 30.46 1.58 -13.31
C LEU A 328 31.24 1.69 -11.98
N TRP A 329 30.55 1.57 -10.84
CA TRP A 329 31.18 1.60 -9.52
C TRP A 329 32.20 0.47 -9.32
N LEU A 330 31.85 -0.76 -9.69
CA LEU A 330 32.75 -1.93 -9.63
C LEU A 330 33.95 -1.77 -10.56
N SER A 331 33.76 -1.29 -11.79
CA SER A 331 34.84 -1.02 -12.75
C SER A 331 35.83 0.02 -12.24
N ILE A 332 35.35 1.11 -11.61
CA ILE A 332 36.23 2.11 -10.98
C ILE A 332 37.00 1.50 -9.81
N CYS A 333 36.35 0.70 -8.96
CA CYS A 333 37.03 0.04 -7.83
C CYS A 333 38.11 -0.95 -8.32
N ALA A 334 37.80 -1.78 -9.32
CA ALA A 334 38.73 -2.73 -9.91
C ALA A 334 39.90 -2.02 -10.62
N GLY A 335 39.63 -0.94 -11.35
CA GLY A 335 40.66 -0.12 -12.00
C GLY A 335 41.60 0.55 -10.99
N LEU A 336 41.08 1.17 -9.94
CA LEU A 336 41.88 1.82 -8.88
C LEU A 336 42.71 0.79 -8.10
N PHE A 337 42.12 -0.36 -7.75
CA PHE A 337 42.83 -1.46 -7.09
C PHE A 337 43.99 -1.95 -7.96
N THR A 338 43.71 -2.29 -9.22
CA THR A 338 44.70 -2.82 -10.18
C THR A 338 45.82 -1.81 -10.45
N TRP A 339 45.48 -0.52 -10.61
CA TRP A 339 46.46 0.55 -10.78
C TRP A 339 47.42 0.65 -9.59
N LYS A 340 46.91 0.64 -8.35
CA LYS A 340 47.78 0.66 -7.16
C LYS A 340 48.56 -0.63 -6.97
N PHE A 341 47.95 -1.77 -7.23
CA PHE A 341 48.61 -3.06 -7.16
C PHE A 341 49.83 -3.11 -8.09
N ILE A 342 49.66 -2.74 -9.36
CA ILE A 342 50.75 -2.66 -10.34
C ILE A 342 51.76 -1.56 -9.98
N GLN A 343 51.30 -0.40 -9.48
CA GLN A 343 52.20 0.67 -9.03
C GLN A 343 53.11 0.23 -7.88
N TYR A 344 52.60 -0.53 -6.91
CA TYR A 344 53.41 -0.99 -5.78
C TYR A 344 54.26 -2.22 -6.11
N LYS A 345 53.80 -3.12 -7.00
CA LYS A 345 54.63 -4.20 -7.56
C LYS A 345 55.88 -3.71 -8.30
N ARG A 346 55.90 -2.46 -8.79
CA ARG A 346 57.04 -1.82 -9.48
C ARG A 346 57.89 -0.90 -8.57
N ARG A 347 57.81 -1.04 -7.25
CA ARG A 347 58.64 -0.29 -6.28
C ARG A 347 59.53 -1.25 -5.51
N ALA A 348 60.70 -0.78 -5.09
CA ALA A 348 61.61 -1.53 -4.21
C ALA A 348 60.99 -1.97 -2.86
N VAL A 349 59.83 -1.41 -2.50
CA VAL A 349 59.03 -1.85 -1.34
C VAL A 349 58.40 -3.24 -1.56
N PHE A 350 58.22 -3.65 -2.82
CA PHE A 350 57.70 -4.97 -3.17
C PHE A 350 58.68 -6.09 -2.85
N ASP A 351 59.99 -5.84 -2.93
CA ASP A 351 60.99 -6.89 -2.79
C ASP A 351 61.00 -7.48 -1.36
N VAL A 352 60.66 -6.65 -0.37
CA VAL A 352 60.54 -7.02 1.06
C VAL A 352 59.12 -7.44 1.44
N MET A 353 58.13 -6.62 1.09
CA MET A 353 56.74 -6.79 1.57
C MET A 353 55.92 -7.69 0.63
N GLY A 354 56.34 -7.85 -0.62
CA GLY A 354 55.73 -8.71 -1.64
C GLY A 354 54.33 -8.31 -2.06
N TYR A 355 53.50 -9.32 -2.35
CA TYR A 355 52.11 -9.09 -2.77
C TYR A 355 51.25 -8.42 -1.69
N CYS A 356 51.62 -8.52 -0.41
CA CYS A 356 50.84 -7.97 0.70
C CYS A 356 50.77 -6.44 0.66
N VAL A 357 51.88 -5.72 0.41
CA VAL A 357 51.83 -4.26 0.23
C VAL A 357 51.02 -3.86 -1.00
N SER A 358 51.07 -4.66 -2.07
CA SER A 358 50.29 -4.42 -3.29
C SER A 358 48.79 -4.55 -3.05
N VAL A 359 48.35 -5.57 -2.31
CA VAL A 359 46.96 -5.74 -1.86
C VAL A 359 46.56 -4.63 -0.88
N ALA A 360 47.39 -4.35 0.12
CA ALA A 360 47.10 -3.37 1.16
C ALA A 360 46.93 -1.95 0.60
N LYS A 361 47.74 -1.56 -0.40
CA LYS A 361 47.60 -0.25 -1.07
C LYS A 361 46.53 -0.24 -2.15
N GLY A 362 46.20 -1.38 -2.76
CA GLY A 362 45.00 -1.54 -3.57
C GLY A 362 43.73 -1.31 -2.76
N GLY A 363 43.60 -2.00 -1.62
CA GLY A 363 42.48 -1.84 -0.66
C GLY A 363 42.40 -0.43 -0.06
N ALA A 364 43.55 0.22 0.20
CA ALA A 364 43.58 1.61 0.64
C ALA A 364 42.97 2.58 -0.39
N GLU A 365 43.26 2.41 -1.68
CA GLU A 365 42.78 3.33 -2.72
C GLU A 365 41.29 3.16 -3.02
N THR A 366 40.80 1.92 -3.04
CA THR A 366 39.34 1.68 -3.12
C THR A 366 38.62 2.19 -1.88
N THR A 367 39.25 2.10 -0.70
CA THR A 367 38.72 2.70 0.53
C THR A 367 38.63 4.22 0.43
N LYS A 368 39.66 4.92 -0.06
CA LYS A 368 39.59 6.39 -0.28
C LYS A 368 38.46 6.78 -1.21
N PHE A 369 38.32 6.10 -2.35
CA PHE A 369 37.25 6.37 -3.30
C PHE A 369 35.87 6.13 -2.70
N ASN A 370 35.67 5.02 -1.99
CA ASN A 370 34.40 4.71 -1.37
C ASN A 370 34.08 5.64 -0.17
N MET A 371 35.08 6.04 0.62
CA MET A 371 34.91 7.07 1.66
C MET A 371 34.55 8.44 1.04
N ALA A 372 35.14 8.83 -0.08
CA ALA A 372 34.70 10.02 -0.81
C ALA A 372 33.24 9.89 -1.31
N LEU A 373 32.88 8.73 -1.87
CA LEU A 373 31.58 8.48 -2.48
C LEU A 373 30.44 8.36 -1.47
N VAL A 374 30.67 7.79 -0.27
CA VAL A 374 29.61 7.45 0.70
C VAL A 374 28.83 8.66 1.24
N LEU A 375 29.41 9.87 1.17
CA LEU A 375 28.79 11.14 1.56
C LEU A 375 27.77 11.64 0.52
N LEU A 376 27.98 11.41 -0.77
CA LEU A 376 27.13 11.98 -1.82
C LEU A 376 25.67 11.48 -1.77
N PRO A 377 25.37 10.18 -1.56
CA PRO A 377 23.99 9.72 -1.48
C PRO A 377 23.21 10.25 -0.27
N VAL A 378 23.87 10.68 0.80
CA VAL A 378 23.21 11.26 1.98
C VAL A 378 23.00 12.78 1.90
N CYS A 379 23.51 13.42 0.84
CA CYS A 379 23.24 14.82 0.51
C CYS A 379 21.85 14.96 -0.14
N ARG A 380 20.80 14.99 0.70
CA ARG A 380 19.39 14.89 0.27
C ARG A 380 18.95 16.06 -0.59
N ASN A 381 19.41 17.27 -0.30
CA ASN A 381 19.04 18.46 -1.08
C ASN A 381 19.72 18.40 -2.46
N THR A 382 21.01 18.06 -2.50
CA THR A 382 21.75 17.88 -3.76
C THR A 382 21.14 16.76 -4.62
N ILE A 383 20.84 15.60 -4.03
CA ILE A 383 20.21 14.47 -4.74
C ILE A 383 18.80 14.84 -5.25
N THR A 384 17.99 15.55 -4.45
CA THR A 384 16.65 16.01 -4.87
C THR A 384 16.74 17.02 -6.02
N TRP A 385 17.71 17.93 -5.97
CA TRP A 385 17.98 18.90 -7.04
C TRP A 385 18.44 18.20 -8.33
N LEU A 386 19.41 17.27 -8.24
CA LEU A 386 19.86 16.46 -9.38
C LEU A 386 18.71 15.68 -10.02
N ARG A 387 17.87 15.03 -9.21
CA ARG A 387 16.68 14.26 -9.64
C ARG A 387 15.64 15.12 -10.37
N SER A 388 15.40 16.35 -9.89
CA SER A 388 14.27 17.19 -10.35
C SER A 388 14.63 18.25 -11.38
N ARG A 389 15.86 18.77 -11.38
CA ARG A 389 16.31 19.87 -12.26
C ARG A 389 17.18 19.42 -13.42
N THR A 390 17.75 18.23 -13.38
CA THR A 390 18.67 17.74 -14.42
C THR A 390 18.09 16.52 -15.16
N LYS A 391 18.60 16.26 -16.37
CA LYS A 391 18.25 15.05 -17.14
C LYS A 391 18.89 13.76 -16.55
N LEU A 392 19.74 13.86 -15.52
CA LEU A 392 20.48 12.72 -14.96
C LEU A 392 19.57 11.63 -14.35
N GLY A 393 18.37 11.98 -13.86
CA GLY A 393 17.40 11.00 -13.35
C GLY A 393 16.88 10.00 -14.41
N LYS A 394 17.12 10.26 -15.71
CA LYS A 394 16.88 9.28 -16.77
C LYS A 394 17.88 8.13 -16.75
N ILE A 395 19.10 8.35 -16.23
CA ILE A 395 20.22 7.38 -16.26
C ILE A 395 20.54 6.86 -14.84
N ILE A 396 20.48 7.74 -13.83
CA ILE A 396 20.85 7.43 -12.44
C ILE A 396 19.59 7.24 -11.59
N PRO A 397 19.45 6.13 -10.85
CA PRO A 397 18.30 5.86 -9.98
C PRO A 397 18.48 6.58 -8.62
N PHE A 398 18.29 7.90 -8.60
CA PHE A 398 18.53 8.73 -7.40
C PHE A 398 17.67 8.34 -6.18
N ASP A 399 16.51 7.72 -6.38
CA ASP A 399 15.61 7.27 -5.31
C ASP A 399 16.16 6.05 -4.52
N ASP A 400 17.17 5.37 -5.08
CA ASP A 400 17.92 4.30 -4.41
C ASP A 400 19.18 4.81 -3.68
N ASN A 401 19.37 6.13 -3.52
CA ASN A 401 20.56 6.72 -2.88
C ASN A 401 20.93 6.06 -1.53
N ILE A 402 19.95 5.84 -0.63
CA ILE A 402 20.19 5.19 0.68
C ILE A 402 20.46 3.68 0.54
N ASN A 403 20.02 3.03 -0.54
CA ASN A 403 20.40 1.65 -0.84
C ASN A 403 21.85 1.60 -1.36
N PHE A 404 22.22 2.52 -2.24
CA PHE A 404 23.59 2.66 -2.75
C PHE A 404 24.60 3.02 -1.65
N HIS A 405 24.23 3.89 -0.70
CA HIS A 405 25.03 4.18 0.50
C HIS A 405 25.41 2.92 1.29
N LYS A 406 24.48 1.97 1.46
CA LYS A 406 24.76 0.70 2.16
C LYS A 406 25.71 -0.19 1.36
N VAL A 407 25.57 -0.21 0.03
CA VAL A 407 26.46 -0.97 -0.87
C VAL A 407 27.87 -0.39 -0.82
N ILE A 408 28.02 0.94 -0.85
CA ILE A 408 29.31 1.62 -0.68
C ILE A 408 29.89 1.30 0.70
N ALA A 409 29.09 1.33 1.78
CA ALA A 409 29.55 0.98 3.13
C ALA A 409 30.07 -0.46 3.23
N PHE A 410 29.45 -1.41 2.51
CA PHE A 410 29.99 -2.77 2.37
C PHE A 410 31.30 -2.78 1.58
N GLY A 411 31.40 -2.02 0.49
CA GLY A 411 32.65 -1.83 -0.25
C GLY A 411 33.78 -1.21 0.58
N ILE A 412 33.46 -0.29 1.50
CA ILE A 412 34.40 0.24 2.50
C ILE A 412 34.86 -0.88 3.42
N ALA A 413 33.95 -1.70 3.96
CA ALA A 413 34.32 -2.80 4.85
C ALA A 413 35.26 -3.81 4.17
N VAL A 414 35.01 -4.15 2.89
CA VAL A 414 35.92 -5.00 2.09
C VAL A 414 37.28 -4.32 1.86
N GLY A 415 37.29 -3.05 1.46
CA GLY A 415 38.54 -2.30 1.23
C GLY A 415 39.39 -2.15 2.50
N VAL A 416 38.75 -1.85 3.64
CA VAL A 416 39.38 -1.79 4.97
C VAL A 416 39.87 -3.16 5.41
N GLY A 417 39.13 -4.23 5.15
CA GLY A 417 39.58 -5.61 5.41
C GLY A 417 40.86 -5.96 4.65
N LEU A 418 40.86 -5.75 3.33
CA LEU A 418 42.05 -5.96 2.49
C LEU A 418 43.24 -5.09 2.92
N HIS A 419 42.98 -3.84 3.33
CA HIS A 419 44.02 -2.92 3.78
C HIS A 419 44.62 -3.32 5.13
N ALA A 420 43.77 -3.47 6.15
CA ALA A 420 44.19 -3.69 7.53
C ALA A 420 44.73 -5.11 7.74
N ILE A 421 44.12 -6.14 7.17
CA ILE A 421 44.59 -7.52 7.31
C ILE A 421 45.96 -7.66 6.64
N SER A 422 46.13 -7.23 5.39
CA SER A 422 47.45 -7.31 4.72
C SER A 422 48.54 -6.52 5.45
N HIS A 423 48.23 -5.37 6.05
CA HIS A 423 49.19 -4.65 6.89
C HIS A 423 49.53 -5.40 8.19
N LEU A 424 48.52 -5.81 8.95
CA LEU A 424 48.70 -6.40 10.27
C LEU A 424 49.26 -7.83 10.24
N THR A 425 48.83 -8.68 9.31
CA THR A 425 49.14 -10.13 9.32
C THR A 425 50.22 -10.55 8.34
N CYS A 426 50.69 -9.65 7.47
CA CYS A 426 51.68 -10.00 6.44
C CYS A 426 52.80 -8.96 6.30
N ASP A 427 52.47 -7.69 6.08
CA ASP A 427 53.47 -6.63 5.87
C ASP A 427 54.35 -6.40 7.10
N PHE A 428 53.75 -6.19 8.29
CA PHE A 428 54.53 -5.96 9.50
C PHE A 428 55.35 -7.21 9.91
N PRO A 429 54.82 -8.45 9.89
CA PRO A 429 55.64 -9.64 10.13
C PRO A 429 56.80 -9.80 9.12
N ARG A 430 56.58 -9.52 7.83
CA ARG A 430 57.66 -9.58 6.82
C ARG A 430 58.77 -8.57 7.11
N LEU A 431 58.41 -7.34 7.47
CA LEU A 431 59.38 -6.30 7.87
C LEU A 431 60.18 -6.68 9.13
N LEU A 432 59.59 -7.42 10.07
CA LEU A 432 60.27 -7.90 11.28
C LEU A 432 61.19 -9.10 11.04
N HIS A 433 60.91 -9.91 10.01
CA HIS A 433 61.66 -11.12 9.70
C HIS A 433 62.64 -10.98 8.53
N ALA A 434 62.58 -9.90 7.75
CA ALA A 434 63.55 -9.58 6.71
C ALA A 434 64.97 -9.45 7.28
N THR A 435 65.95 -10.04 6.60
CA THR A 435 67.39 -9.87 6.90
C THR A 435 67.83 -8.42 6.70
N ASP A 436 69.01 -8.04 7.23
CA ASP A 436 69.48 -6.65 7.14
C ASP A 436 69.77 -6.25 5.67
N GLU A 437 70.22 -7.19 4.83
CA GLU A 437 70.36 -7.01 3.37
C GLU A 437 69.00 -6.80 2.68
N GLU A 438 67.98 -7.60 3.03
CA GLU A 438 66.62 -7.42 2.52
C GLU A 438 65.98 -6.12 3.04
N TYR A 439 66.39 -5.59 4.19
CA TYR A 439 65.84 -4.37 4.77
C TYR A 439 66.41 -3.07 4.14
N GLU A 440 67.54 -3.10 3.43
CA GLU A 440 68.14 -1.90 2.79
C GLU A 440 67.12 -1.00 2.03
N PRO A 441 66.20 -1.52 1.19
CA PRO A 441 65.24 -0.68 0.47
C PRO A 441 64.18 -0.01 1.37
N MET A 442 64.09 -0.39 2.65
CA MET A 442 63.14 0.13 3.63
C MET A 442 63.65 1.34 4.40
N LYS A 443 64.98 1.52 4.51
CA LYS A 443 65.59 2.61 5.28
C LYS A 443 65.05 4.01 4.94
N PRO A 444 64.81 4.39 3.67
CA PRO A 444 64.25 5.71 3.33
C PRO A 444 62.84 5.96 3.90
N PHE A 445 62.13 4.90 4.31
CA PHE A 445 60.76 4.97 4.84
C PHE A 445 60.76 4.85 6.36
N PHE A 446 61.43 3.84 6.91
CA PHE A 446 61.33 3.43 8.33
C PHE A 446 62.54 3.84 9.21
N GLY A 447 63.68 4.22 8.62
CA GLY A 447 64.92 4.56 9.34
C GLY A 447 66.01 3.51 9.17
N GLU A 448 67.25 3.86 9.54
CA GLU A 448 68.43 2.98 9.41
C GLU A 448 68.28 1.68 10.20
N GLU A 449 67.80 1.76 11.44
CA GLU A 449 67.51 0.60 12.27
C GLU A 449 66.15 -0.03 11.90
N ARG A 450 66.13 -1.35 11.75
CA ARG A 450 64.88 -2.13 11.58
C ARG A 450 64.03 -2.06 12.84
N PRO A 451 62.69 -1.86 12.75
CA PRO A 451 61.83 -1.82 13.93
C PRO A 451 61.92 -3.08 14.80
N ASN A 452 62.32 -2.92 16.07
CA ASN A 452 62.64 -4.04 16.97
C ASN A 452 61.42 -4.86 17.45
N ASN A 453 60.19 -4.38 17.28
CA ASN A 453 58.98 -5.13 17.65
C ASN A 453 57.74 -4.71 16.85
N TYR A 454 56.75 -5.60 16.82
CA TYR A 454 55.44 -5.36 16.17
C TYR A 454 54.72 -4.13 16.73
N TRP A 455 54.88 -3.86 18.03
CA TRP A 455 54.27 -2.73 18.72
C TRP A 455 54.75 -1.36 18.20
N TRP A 456 55.93 -1.28 17.58
CA TRP A 456 56.42 -0.07 16.92
C TRP A 456 55.47 0.38 15.81
N PHE A 457 55.04 -0.55 14.94
CA PHE A 457 54.09 -0.25 13.85
C PHE A 457 52.69 0.13 14.36
N VAL A 458 52.24 -0.49 15.46
CA VAL A 458 50.92 -0.23 16.05
C VAL A 458 50.90 1.09 16.84
N LYS A 459 51.99 1.47 17.51
CA LYS A 459 52.16 2.78 18.16
C LYS A 459 52.43 3.91 17.17
N GLY A 460 52.97 3.61 15.99
CA GLY A 460 53.09 4.55 14.89
C GLY A 460 51.76 5.22 14.56
N THR A 461 51.80 6.45 14.04
CA THR A 461 50.60 7.28 13.82
C THR A 461 49.57 6.56 12.95
N GLU A 462 50.04 5.83 11.94
CA GLU A 462 49.25 5.02 11.03
C GLU A 462 48.59 3.83 11.71
N GLY A 463 49.28 3.18 12.64
CA GLY A 463 48.81 2.01 13.37
C GLY A 463 47.64 2.36 14.28
N TRP A 464 47.84 3.27 15.24
CA TRP A 464 46.81 3.57 16.23
C TRP A 464 45.60 4.27 15.60
N THR A 465 45.80 5.20 14.64
CA THR A 465 44.68 5.82 13.91
C THR A 465 43.90 4.78 13.12
N GLY A 466 44.58 3.83 12.47
CA GLY A 466 43.97 2.72 11.76
C GLY A 466 43.10 1.85 12.66
N VAL A 467 43.66 1.39 13.79
CA VAL A 467 42.93 0.55 14.77
C VAL A 467 41.71 1.27 15.34
N VAL A 468 41.85 2.54 15.77
CA VAL A 468 40.73 3.32 16.31
C VAL A 468 39.65 3.53 15.25
N MET A 469 40.00 3.85 14.01
CA MET A 469 39.02 3.95 12.91
C MET A 469 38.27 2.64 12.70
N VAL A 470 38.98 1.49 12.63
CA VAL A 470 38.36 0.17 12.44
C VAL A 470 37.37 -0.14 13.56
N VAL A 471 37.73 0.09 14.82
CA VAL A 471 36.84 -0.14 15.98
C VAL A 471 35.57 0.73 15.90
N LEU A 472 35.72 2.04 15.66
CA LEU A 472 34.59 2.96 15.54
C LEU A 472 33.67 2.59 14.35
N MET A 473 34.26 2.18 13.22
CA MET A 473 33.53 1.75 12.03
C MET A 473 32.79 0.42 12.25
N ILE A 474 33.36 -0.54 12.98
CA ILE A 474 32.69 -1.80 13.35
C ILE A 474 31.47 -1.50 14.22
N ILE A 475 31.61 -0.66 15.25
CA ILE A 475 30.50 -0.25 16.13
C ILE A 475 29.37 0.40 15.30
N ALA A 476 29.72 1.37 14.45
CA ALA A 476 28.76 2.05 13.58
C ALA A 476 28.09 1.11 12.57
N TYR A 477 28.82 0.15 11.99
CA TYR A 477 28.31 -0.79 10.99
C TYR A 477 27.36 -1.84 11.60
N ILE A 478 27.68 -2.35 12.79
CA ILE A 478 26.82 -3.31 13.51
C ILE A 478 25.51 -2.64 13.94
N LEU A 479 25.58 -1.47 14.59
CA LEU A 479 24.40 -0.77 15.08
C LEU A 479 23.53 -0.18 13.94
N ALA A 480 24.10 0.05 12.76
CA ALA A 480 23.34 0.41 11.56
C ALA A 480 22.54 -0.73 10.94
N GLN A 481 22.82 -2.01 11.28
CA GLN A 481 22.09 -3.14 10.71
C GLN A 481 20.60 -3.08 11.07
N PRO A 482 19.69 -3.52 10.17
CA PRO A 482 18.25 -3.39 10.41
C PRO A 482 17.74 -4.14 11.65
N TRP A 483 18.54 -5.08 12.18
CA TRP A 483 18.19 -6.01 13.24
C TRP A 483 18.36 -5.31 14.60
N PHE A 484 19.52 -4.70 14.82
CA PHE A 484 19.83 -3.85 15.98
C PHE A 484 19.07 -2.51 15.94
N ARG A 485 19.07 -1.81 14.80
CA ARG A 485 18.41 -0.49 14.67
C ARG A 485 16.89 -0.53 14.87
N ARG A 486 16.22 -1.63 14.48
CA ARG A 486 14.77 -1.83 14.68
C ARG A 486 14.44 -2.64 15.93
N ASN A 487 15.42 -2.90 16.80
CA ASN A 487 15.30 -3.67 18.03
C ASN A 487 14.53 -5.01 17.87
N ARG A 488 14.87 -5.76 16.81
CA ARG A 488 14.22 -7.05 16.46
C ARG A 488 14.84 -8.27 17.12
N LEU A 489 15.92 -8.08 17.88
CA LEU A 489 16.58 -9.14 18.63
C LEU A 489 16.06 -9.11 20.07
N ASN A 490 15.62 -10.27 20.58
CA ASN A 490 15.24 -10.45 21.98
C ASN A 490 16.50 -10.53 22.86
N LEU A 491 17.18 -9.39 23.01
CA LEU A 491 18.39 -9.25 23.81
C LEU A 491 18.06 -8.96 25.30
N PRO A 492 18.94 -9.31 26.24
CA PRO A 492 18.82 -8.95 27.66
C PRO A 492 18.57 -7.44 27.86
N SER A 493 17.85 -7.10 28.93
CA SER A 493 17.40 -5.72 29.23
C SER A 493 18.53 -4.69 29.29
N THR A 494 19.73 -5.09 29.73
CA THR A 494 20.94 -4.28 29.76
C THR A 494 21.42 -3.89 28.35
N ILE A 495 21.54 -4.86 27.45
CA ILE A 495 21.96 -4.66 26.06
C ILE A 495 20.85 -3.97 25.25
N LYS A 496 19.58 -4.18 25.59
CA LYS A 496 18.42 -3.54 24.93
C LYS A 496 18.39 -2.01 25.04
N LYS A 497 19.12 -1.42 26.01
CA LYS A 497 19.36 0.04 26.08
C LYS A 497 20.38 0.56 25.06
N LEU A 498 21.25 -0.33 24.54
CA LEU A 498 22.28 -0.04 23.53
C LEU A 498 21.80 -0.35 22.10
N THR A 499 20.53 -0.75 21.91
CA THR A 499 19.92 -1.02 20.60
C THR A 499 18.79 -0.01 20.29
N GLY A 500 18.34 0.02 19.03
CA GLY A 500 17.31 0.95 18.57
C GLY A 500 17.84 2.18 17.82
N PHE A 501 16.93 3.12 17.52
CA PHE A 501 17.22 4.24 16.62
C PHE A 501 18.21 5.26 17.20
N ASN A 502 18.11 5.58 18.50
CA ASN A 502 19.01 6.54 19.16
C ASN A 502 20.45 6.00 19.18
N ALA A 503 20.65 4.72 19.54
CA ALA A 503 21.96 4.08 19.51
C ALA A 503 22.58 4.10 18.11
N PHE A 504 21.80 3.72 17.08
CA PHE A 504 22.20 3.89 15.68
C PHE A 504 22.60 5.33 15.34
N TRP A 505 21.80 6.32 15.74
CA TRP A 505 22.05 7.72 15.40
C TRP A 505 23.36 8.23 16.00
N TYR A 506 23.60 8.00 17.30
CA TYR A 506 24.83 8.41 17.96
C TYR A 506 26.06 7.65 17.44
N SER A 507 25.96 6.32 17.29
CA SER A 507 27.08 5.52 16.76
C SER A 507 27.42 5.88 15.31
N HIS A 508 26.43 6.25 14.50
CA HIS A 508 26.68 6.67 13.13
C HIS A 508 27.39 8.03 13.07
N HIS A 509 27.15 8.96 14.01
CA HIS A 509 27.86 10.24 14.11
C HIS A 509 29.35 10.12 14.48
N LEU A 510 29.81 8.94 14.92
CA LEU A 510 31.25 8.64 15.05
C LEU A 510 32.00 8.79 13.72
N PHE A 511 31.29 8.86 12.57
CA PHE A 511 31.90 9.22 11.29
C PHE A 511 32.72 10.51 11.36
N VAL A 512 32.34 11.51 12.18
CA VAL A 512 33.10 12.76 12.31
C VAL A 512 34.51 12.49 12.81
N ILE A 513 34.64 11.66 13.86
CA ILE A 513 35.93 11.25 14.42
C ILE A 513 36.70 10.41 13.39
N VAL A 514 36.03 9.46 12.72
CA VAL A 514 36.64 8.61 11.69
C VAL A 514 37.23 9.45 10.54
N TYR A 515 36.54 10.50 10.07
CA TYR A 515 37.06 11.35 8.98
C TYR A 515 38.26 12.20 9.42
N VAL A 516 38.26 12.71 10.66
CA VAL A 516 39.43 13.41 11.22
C VAL A 516 40.64 12.46 11.31
N LEU A 517 40.45 11.25 11.84
CA LEU A 517 41.48 10.22 11.88
C LEU A 517 41.91 9.78 10.49
N PHE A 518 41.01 9.74 9.50
CA PHE A 518 41.30 9.36 8.11
C PHE A 518 42.17 10.42 7.40
N ILE A 519 41.99 11.70 7.72
CA ILE A 519 42.88 12.78 7.26
C ILE A 519 44.26 12.61 7.89
N ILE A 520 44.34 12.41 9.20
CA ILE A 520 45.61 12.25 9.94
C ILE A 520 46.37 11.03 9.41
N HIS A 521 45.72 9.87 9.34
CA HIS A 521 46.25 8.63 8.75
C HIS A 521 46.65 8.80 7.28
N GLY A 522 45.92 9.59 6.50
CA GLY A 522 46.26 9.92 5.12
C GLY A 522 47.40 10.92 4.95
N TYR A 523 47.74 11.67 6.01
CA TYR A 523 48.79 12.69 6.00
C TYR A 523 50.13 12.16 6.53
N PHE A 524 50.11 11.42 7.64
CA PHE A 524 51.28 10.69 8.12
C PHE A 524 51.28 9.32 7.43
N LEU A 525 52.02 9.19 6.32
CA LEU A 525 52.12 7.94 5.54
C LEU A 525 53.59 7.53 5.38
N TYR A 526 54.00 6.47 6.07
CA TYR A 526 55.36 5.91 6.07
C TYR A 526 55.93 5.69 4.64
N LEU A 527 55.16 5.11 3.70
CA LEU A 527 55.60 4.90 2.30
C LEU A 527 55.45 6.11 1.35
N SER A 528 55.04 7.29 1.83
CA SER A 528 54.82 8.46 0.96
C SER A 528 55.03 9.80 1.66
N LYS A 529 56.30 10.16 1.88
CA LYS A 529 56.69 11.42 2.55
C LYS A 529 56.30 12.70 1.78
N LYS A 530 56.39 12.73 0.44
CA LYS A 530 56.07 13.91 -0.40
C LYS A 530 54.57 14.27 -0.39
N TRP A 531 54.22 15.49 0.01
CA TRP A 531 52.83 15.93 0.27
C TRP A 531 51.88 15.74 -0.92
N TYR A 532 52.29 16.12 -2.14
CA TYR A 532 51.48 16.03 -3.36
C TYR A 532 51.22 14.58 -3.83
N LYS A 533 51.90 13.59 -3.24
CA LYS A 533 51.64 12.15 -3.48
C LYS A 533 50.62 11.56 -2.49
N LYS A 534 50.25 12.30 -1.44
CA LYS A 534 49.30 11.88 -0.39
C LYS A 534 47.87 12.11 -0.86
N THR A 535 47.32 11.21 -1.66
CA THR A 535 46.04 11.42 -2.36
C THR A 535 44.80 11.51 -1.47
N THR A 536 44.86 11.12 -0.20
CA THR A 536 43.67 10.99 0.67
C THR A 536 42.85 12.28 0.77
N TRP A 537 43.50 13.43 1.01
CA TRP A 537 42.80 14.72 1.11
C TRP A 537 42.14 15.13 -0.22
N MET A 538 42.75 14.78 -1.35
CA MET A 538 42.24 15.10 -2.70
C MET A 538 40.90 14.41 -2.99
N TYR A 539 40.76 13.13 -2.58
CA TYR A 539 39.52 12.38 -2.73
C TYR A 539 38.37 12.97 -1.91
N ILE A 540 38.64 13.36 -0.65
CA ILE A 540 37.60 13.74 0.30
C ILE A 540 37.27 15.24 0.32
N ALA A 541 38.14 16.12 -0.19
CA ALA A 541 37.95 17.56 -0.15
C ALA A 541 36.60 17.99 -0.78
N VAL A 542 36.34 17.61 -2.03
CA VAL A 542 35.09 18.00 -2.73
C VAL A 542 33.84 17.40 -2.07
N PRO A 543 33.76 16.09 -1.75
CA PRO A 543 32.57 15.54 -1.07
C PRO A 543 32.35 16.09 0.34
N MET A 544 33.41 16.35 1.12
CA MET A 544 33.27 16.96 2.45
C MET A 544 32.80 18.40 2.37
N ILE A 545 33.34 19.21 1.43
CA ILE A 545 32.86 20.59 1.20
C ILE A 545 31.40 20.56 0.76
N LEU A 546 31.02 19.69 -0.19
CA LEU A 546 29.63 19.56 -0.64
C LEU A 546 28.70 19.17 0.52
N TYR A 547 29.09 18.19 1.34
CA TYR A 547 28.33 17.78 2.52
C TYR A 547 28.22 18.90 3.55
N ALA A 548 29.32 19.59 3.86
CA ALA A 548 29.34 20.73 4.78
C ALA A 548 28.47 21.88 4.28
N CYS A 549 28.56 22.24 3.00
CA CYS A 549 27.69 23.21 2.34
C CYS A 549 26.22 22.80 2.41
N GLU A 550 25.86 21.52 2.21
CA GLU A 550 24.46 21.09 2.41
C GLU A 550 24.02 21.23 3.88
N ARG A 551 24.88 20.90 4.85
CA ARG A 551 24.58 21.08 6.28
C ARG A 551 24.43 22.55 6.67
N LEU A 552 25.26 23.44 6.13
CA LEU A 552 25.20 24.88 6.32
C LEU A 552 23.95 25.47 5.65
N LEU A 553 23.68 25.14 4.38
CA LEU A 553 22.45 25.53 3.68
C LEU A 553 21.20 25.06 4.43
N ARG A 554 21.23 23.85 5.01
CA ARG A 554 20.16 23.40 5.91
C ARG A 554 20.08 24.28 7.16
N ALA A 555 21.18 24.59 7.84
CA ALA A 555 21.17 25.45 9.03
C ALA A 555 20.60 26.86 8.72
N PHE A 556 21.03 27.48 7.62
CA PHE A 556 20.51 28.79 7.19
C PHE A 556 19.04 28.74 6.73
N ARG A 557 18.63 27.73 5.95
CA ARG A 557 17.22 27.51 5.55
C ARG A 557 16.33 27.18 6.75
N SER A 558 16.88 26.45 7.71
CA SER A 558 16.27 26.08 8.99
C SER A 558 16.44 27.18 10.05
N GLY A 559 16.71 28.43 9.65
CA GLY A 559 16.50 29.60 10.51
C GLY A 559 15.10 29.51 11.10
N TYR A 560 15.03 29.18 12.39
CA TYR A 560 14.01 28.30 12.94
C TYR A 560 12.60 28.86 12.78
N LYS A 561 11.89 28.43 11.71
CA LYS A 561 10.53 28.88 11.44
C LYS A 561 9.60 28.26 12.47
N THR A 562 9.39 29.00 13.56
CA THR A 562 8.33 28.75 14.54
C THR A 562 7.00 28.77 13.80
N VAL A 563 6.23 27.70 13.96
CA VAL A 563 4.87 27.62 13.39
C VAL A 563 3.85 27.75 14.51
N ARG A 564 2.82 28.56 14.27
CA ARG A 564 1.69 28.67 15.20
C ARG A 564 0.79 27.47 14.97
N ILE A 565 0.52 26.72 16.04
CA ILE A 565 -0.47 25.64 16.03
C ILE A 565 -1.86 26.27 15.87
N LEU A 566 -2.65 25.75 14.93
CA LEU A 566 -4.00 26.24 14.62
C LEU A 566 -5.08 25.34 15.20
N LYS A 567 -4.89 24.02 15.06
CA LYS A 567 -5.81 22.98 15.54
C LYS A 567 -5.03 21.72 15.89
N VAL A 568 -5.42 21.05 16.97
CA VAL A 568 -4.95 19.70 17.30
C VAL A 568 -6.16 18.80 17.49
N ALA A 569 -6.07 17.57 16.98
CA ALA A 569 -7.06 16.52 17.18
C ALA A 569 -6.36 15.22 17.60
N VAL A 570 -6.78 14.61 18.70
CA VAL A 570 -6.22 13.35 19.20
C VAL A 570 -7.25 12.24 18.99
N TYR A 571 -6.89 11.23 18.20
CA TYR A 571 -7.77 10.15 17.78
C TYR A 571 -7.62 8.89 18.66
N PRO A 572 -8.71 8.12 18.85
CA PRO A 572 -8.63 6.71 19.20
C PRO A 572 -7.71 5.97 18.21
N GLY A 573 -7.00 4.94 18.68
CA GLY A 573 -6.02 4.22 17.83
C GLY A 573 -4.61 4.83 17.77
N ASN A 574 -4.23 5.64 18.76
CA ASN A 574 -2.85 6.13 18.92
C ASN A 574 -2.35 6.99 17.73
N VAL A 575 -3.22 7.85 17.21
CA VAL A 575 -2.88 8.86 16.19
C VAL A 575 -3.31 10.25 16.65
N MET A 576 -2.58 11.28 16.25
CA MET A 576 -2.95 12.68 16.43
C MET A 576 -2.69 13.48 15.14
N ALA A 577 -3.58 14.42 14.83
CA ALA A 577 -3.39 15.39 13.76
C ALA A 577 -3.01 16.76 14.33
N VAL A 578 -2.02 17.41 13.72
CA VAL A 578 -1.59 18.77 14.07
C VAL A 578 -1.66 19.64 12.84
N HIS A 579 -2.49 20.68 12.89
CA HIS A 579 -2.57 21.74 11.89
C HIS A 579 -1.82 22.97 12.39
N MET A 580 -1.02 23.56 11.51
CA MET A 580 -0.11 24.67 11.84
C MET A 580 -0.10 25.71 10.71
N SER A 581 0.25 26.95 11.04
CA SER A 581 0.37 28.05 10.08
C SER A 581 1.42 27.74 9.02
N LYS A 582 1.08 27.89 7.73
CA LYS A 582 2.02 27.80 6.61
C LYS A 582 2.95 29.03 6.64
N PRO A 583 4.28 28.88 6.82
CA PRO A 583 5.16 30.04 6.88
C PRO A 583 5.23 30.78 5.55
N GLN A 584 5.42 32.10 5.59
CA GLN A 584 5.59 32.89 4.37
C GLN A 584 6.75 32.34 3.51
N GLY A 585 6.48 32.19 2.20
CA GLY A 585 7.41 31.62 1.23
C GLY A 585 7.57 30.09 1.28
N PHE A 586 6.87 29.36 2.17
CA PHE A 586 6.95 27.89 2.25
C PHE A 586 6.18 27.23 1.10
N LYS A 587 6.90 26.88 0.02
CA LYS A 587 6.37 26.18 -1.16
C LYS A 587 6.76 24.70 -1.11
N TYR A 588 5.80 23.81 -1.31
CA TYR A 588 5.98 22.35 -1.32
C TYR A 588 5.08 21.66 -2.36
N THR A 589 5.31 20.37 -2.59
CA THR A 589 4.52 19.48 -3.47
C THR A 589 3.87 18.35 -2.65
N SER A 590 2.75 17.77 -3.08
CA SER A 590 2.19 16.61 -2.38
C SER A 590 3.20 15.46 -2.23
N GLY A 591 3.12 14.76 -1.10
CA GLY A 591 4.05 13.70 -0.75
C GLY A 591 5.44 14.17 -0.28
N GLN A 592 5.72 15.48 -0.14
CA GLN A 592 6.89 15.92 0.64
C GLN A 592 6.69 15.65 2.14
N TYR A 593 7.78 15.68 2.90
CA TYR A 593 7.78 15.66 4.36
C TYR A 593 8.61 16.84 4.89
N PHE A 594 8.42 17.18 6.16
CA PHE A 594 9.32 18.07 6.92
C PHE A 594 9.80 17.35 8.19
N PHE A 595 10.87 17.84 8.79
CA PHE A 595 11.24 17.47 10.16
C PHE A 595 10.59 18.43 11.14
N VAL A 596 10.14 17.91 12.28
CA VAL A 596 9.60 18.67 13.40
C VAL A 596 10.53 18.54 14.60
N ASN A 597 10.77 19.65 15.27
CA ASN A 597 11.25 19.69 16.64
C ASN A 597 10.18 20.30 17.55
N CYS A 598 10.09 19.78 18.77
CA CYS A 598 9.25 20.29 19.85
C CYS A 598 10.15 20.46 21.07
N SER A 599 10.47 21.70 21.45
CA SER A 599 11.41 21.99 22.55
C SER A 599 10.96 21.40 23.88
N ASP A 600 9.64 21.34 24.08
CA ASP A 600 9.00 20.86 25.31
C ASP A 600 9.01 19.32 25.44
N VAL A 601 9.41 18.59 24.37
CA VAL A 601 9.71 17.15 24.41
C VAL A 601 11.23 16.92 24.38
N SER A 602 11.93 17.53 23.43
CA SER A 602 13.38 17.43 23.32
C SER A 602 13.94 18.54 22.43
N SER A 603 14.83 19.37 22.95
CA SER A 603 15.44 20.50 22.22
C SER A 603 16.34 20.09 21.04
N PHE A 604 16.79 18.83 20.96
CA PHE A 604 17.76 18.38 19.96
C PHE A 604 17.20 17.36 18.95
N GLN A 605 16.10 16.68 19.27
CA GLN A 605 15.54 15.64 18.41
C GLN A 605 14.66 16.22 17.29
N TRP A 606 14.88 15.74 16.07
CA TRP A 606 14.12 16.14 14.88
C TRP A 606 13.49 14.90 14.24
N HIS A 607 12.16 14.89 14.12
CA HIS A 607 11.40 13.73 13.63
C HIS A 607 10.72 14.03 12.29
N PRO A 608 10.88 13.18 11.25
CA PRO A 608 10.29 13.41 9.94
C PRO A 608 8.80 13.04 9.94
N PHE A 609 7.96 13.95 9.44
CA PHE A 609 6.53 13.71 9.22
C PHE A 609 6.09 14.20 7.84
N THR A 610 5.29 13.37 7.17
CA THR A 610 4.73 13.67 5.85
C THR A 610 3.71 14.80 5.94
N ILE A 611 3.74 15.70 4.95
CA ILE A 611 2.76 16.77 4.84
C ILE A 611 1.46 16.15 4.32
N SER A 612 0.40 16.15 5.14
CA SER A 612 -0.91 15.59 4.78
C SER A 612 -1.85 16.60 4.12
N SER A 613 -1.57 17.90 4.26
CA SER A 613 -2.26 18.99 3.54
C SER A 613 -1.83 19.03 2.06
N ALA A 614 -2.66 19.62 1.20
CA ALA A 614 -2.33 19.89 -0.20
C ALA A 614 -1.50 21.18 -0.34
N PRO A 615 -0.62 21.29 -1.35
CA PRO A 615 0.12 22.52 -1.67
C PRO A 615 -0.72 23.80 -1.74
N GLY A 616 -1.98 23.67 -2.18
CA GLY A 616 -2.97 24.75 -2.23
C GLY A 616 -3.58 25.16 -0.89
N ASP A 617 -3.53 24.32 0.15
CA ASP A 617 -4.09 24.65 1.47
C ASP A 617 -3.28 25.77 2.16
N ASP A 618 -3.94 26.71 2.85
CA ASP A 618 -3.29 27.81 3.60
C ASP A 618 -2.65 27.38 4.92
N TYR A 619 -2.85 26.13 5.32
CA TYR A 619 -2.24 25.52 6.50
C TYR A 619 -1.30 24.38 6.10
N LEU A 620 -0.43 23.98 7.03
CA LEU A 620 0.28 22.72 6.97
C LEU A 620 -0.37 21.75 7.96
N SER A 621 -0.58 20.50 7.58
CA SER A 621 -0.99 19.45 8.52
C SER A 621 -0.07 18.23 8.46
N MET A 622 0.04 17.56 9.61
CA MET A 622 0.70 16.27 9.75
C MET A 622 -0.14 15.35 10.64
N HIS A 623 -0.09 14.04 10.37
CA HIS A 623 -0.69 13.02 11.23
C HIS A 623 0.41 12.13 11.81
N ILE A 624 0.46 12.01 13.13
CA ILE A 624 1.51 11.33 13.89
C ILE A 624 0.91 10.10 14.56
N ARG A 625 1.46 8.91 14.28
CA ARG A 625 1.16 7.71 15.05
C ARG A 625 2.11 7.60 16.25
N THR A 626 1.59 7.36 17.45
CA THR A 626 2.41 7.20 18.65
C THR A 626 2.95 5.79 18.76
N VAL A 627 4.24 5.65 18.46
CA VAL A 627 4.96 4.37 18.39
C VAL A 627 6.29 4.36 19.14
N GLY A 628 6.77 5.53 19.59
CA GLY A 628 8.03 5.70 20.31
C GLY A 628 7.95 6.78 21.38
N ASP A 629 8.98 6.84 22.22
CA ASP A 629 9.18 7.79 23.32
C ASP A 629 8.78 9.24 22.98
N TRP A 630 9.39 9.83 21.95
CA TRP A 630 9.13 11.22 21.54
C TRP A 630 7.67 11.42 21.13
N THR A 631 7.11 10.52 20.32
CA THR A 631 5.72 10.62 19.85
C THR A 631 4.69 10.46 20.97
N SER A 632 4.98 9.60 21.96
CA SER A 632 4.10 9.39 23.11
C SER A 632 4.14 10.59 24.06
N GLN A 633 5.32 11.16 24.31
CA GLN A 633 5.45 12.41 25.07
C GLN A 633 4.73 13.58 24.38
N LEU A 634 4.87 13.70 23.04
CA LEU A 634 4.16 14.71 22.27
C LEU A 634 2.64 14.57 22.40
N LYS A 635 2.10 13.35 22.28
CA LYS A 635 0.66 13.08 22.51
C LYS A 635 0.25 13.47 23.93
N THR A 636 1.01 13.07 24.95
CA THR A 636 0.71 13.43 26.35
C THR A 636 0.70 14.94 26.58
N LEU A 637 1.62 15.71 25.96
CA LEU A 637 1.58 17.18 26.02
C LEU A 637 0.31 17.74 25.40
N PHE A 638 -0.07 17.29 24.20
CA PHE A 638 -1.27 17.79 23.53
C PHE A 638 -2.58 17.31 24.16
N SER A 639 -2.64 16.09 24.69
CA SER A 639 -3.80 15.58 25.44
C SER A 639 -4.05 16.34 26.74
N LYS A 640 -3.03 16.98 27.34
CA LYS A 640 -3.21 17.91 28.48
C LYS A 640 -3.74 19.29 28.08
N VAL A 641 -3.68 19.64 26.79
CA VAL A 641 -4.08 20.95 26.24
C VAL A 641 -5.39 20.87 25.45
N CYS A 642 -5.83 19.67 25.07
CA CYS A 642 -7.14 19.45 24.45
C CYS A 642 -8.19 19.18 25.52
N GLU A 643 -9.28 19.94 25.48
CA GLU A 643 -10.44 19.75 26.36
C GLU A 643 -11.35 18.62 25.85
N PRO A 644 -12.17 17.99 26.74
CA PRO A 644 -13.24 17.11 26.32
C PRO A 644 -14.31 17.86 25.51
N PRO A 645 -14.97 17.21 24.53
CA PRO A 645 -15.94 17.87 23.67
C PRO A 645 -17.20 18.33 24.43
N THR A 646 -17.65 19.55 24.17
CA THR A 646 -18.91 20.09 24.68
C THR A 646 -20.08 19.69 23.78
N GLY A 647 -20.86 18.69 24.19
CA GLY A 647 -22.16 18.35 23.60
C GLY A 647 -22.12 17.64 22.23
N ASP A 648 -22.61 16.40 22.19
CA ASP A 648 -23.11 15.62 21.04
C ASP A 648 -22.28 15.51 19.73
N GLN A 649 -21.06 16.06 19.67
CA GLN A 649 -20.23 16.03 18.46
C GLN A 649 -18.89 15.31 18.66
N SER A 650 -18.93 13.98 18.52
CA SER A 650 -17.78 13.04 18.46
C SER A 650 -16.91 12.98 19.72
N GLY A 651 -16.59 11.77 20.20
CA GLY A 651 -15.69 11.52 21.34
C GLY A 651 -14.21 11.81 21.08
N LEU A 652 -13.90 12.87 20.32
CA LEU A 652 -12.56 13.25 19.87
C LEU A 652 -12.08 14.48 20.65
N LEU A 653 -10.94 14.35 21.34
CA LEU A 653 -10.28 15.51 21.97
C LEU A 653 -9.79 16.47 20.89
N ARG A 654 -10.32 17.69 20.87
CA ARG A 654 -9.98 18.75 19.91
C ARG A 654 -9.69 20.06 20.63
N ALA A 655 -8.66 20.77 20.18
CA ALA A 655 -8.43 22.16 20.55
C ALA A 655 -8.50 23.03 19.28
N ASP A 656 -9.58 23.79 19.13
CA ASP A 656 -9.72 24.84 18.10
C ASP A 656 -9.30 26.20 18.67
N ILE A 657 -7.99 26.46 18.59
CA ILE A 657 -7.28 27.53 19.29
C ILE A 657 -7.72 28.95 18.84
N ALA A 658 -8.49 29.06 17.76
CA ALA A 658 -9.03 30.31 17.25
C ALA A 658 -10.30 30.82 17.96
N LYS A 659 -10.92 30.02 18.86
CA LYS A 659 -12.24 30.33 19.46
C LYS A 659 -12.27 30.47 21.00
N ALA A 660 -11.14 30.34 21.70
CA ALA A 660 -11.09 30.40 23.16
C ALA A 660 -10.42 31.69 23.68
N ASP A 661 -11.10 32.41 24.57
CA ASP A 661 -10.56 33.60 25.25
C ASP A 661 -9.44 33.29 26.25
N TYR A 662 -9.36 32.04 26.71
CA TYR A 662 -8.23 31.53 27.48
C TYR A 662 -7.22 30.85 26.54
N LYS A 663 -5.99 31.37 26.46
CA LYS A 663 -4.92 30.81 25.64
C LYS A 663 -4.02 29.87 26.46
N PRO A 664 -4.21 28.55 26.45
CA PRO A 664 -3.23 27.63 27.02
C PRO A 664 -1.88 27.82 26.33
N ARG A 665 -0.79 27.76 27.10
CA ARG A 665 0.58 27.92 26.58
C ARG A 665 0.99 26.71 25.76
N LEU A 666 0.64 26.73 24.48
CA LEU A 666 0.96 25.67 23.51
C LEU A 666 2.48 25.48 23.37
N PRO A 667 2.94 24.24 23.16
CA PRO A 667 4.35 23.94 22.93
C PRO A 667 4.85 24.58 21.63
N LYS A 668 6.13 24.96 21.59
CA LYS A 668 6.72 25.58 20.41
C LYS A 668 7.16 24.52 19.42
N LEU A 669 6.55 24.52 18.22
CA LEU A 669 6.96 23.67 17.11
C LEU A 669 7.87 24.43 16.13
N LEU A 670 8.96 23.78 15.75
CA LEU A 670 9.89 24.23 14.72
C LEU A 670 9.85 23.24 13.56
N ILE A 671 9.84 23.74 12.32
CA ILE A 671 9.88 22.90 11.12
C ILE A 671 11.12 23.15 10.25
N ASP A 672 11.70 22.07 9.72
CA ASP A 672 12.73 22.10 8.67
C ASP A 672 12.23 21.31 7.46
N GLY A 673 12.13 21.98 6.31
CA GLY A 673 11.62 21.37 5.08
C GLY A 673 11.29 22.39 4.00
N PRO A 674 10.59 21.96 2.95
CA PRO A 674 10.18 20.57 2.69
C PRO A 674 11.36 19.71 2.17
N TYR A 675 11.14 18.39 2.12
CA TYR A 675 12.10 17.39 1.66
C TYR A 675 11.55 16.47 0.55
N GLY A 676 12.45 16.05 -0.35
CA GLY A 676 12.15 15.16 -1.48
C GLY A 676 11.76 13.73 -1.05
N ALA A 677 10.76 13.17 -1.71
CA ALA A 677 10.27 11.81 -1.58
C ALA A 677 9.88 11.24 -2.96
N PRO A 678 9.81 9.90 -3.16
CA PRO A 678 9.37 9.30 -4.42
C PRO A 678 7.93 9.67 -4.81
N ALA A 679 7.01 9.76 -3.83
CA ALA A 679 5.60 10.10 -4.01
C ALA A 679 5.35 11.36 -4.86
N GLN A 680 6.28 12.32 -4.87
CA GLN A 680 6.20 13.56 -5.67
C GLN A 680 6.18 13.32 -7.19
N ASP A 681 6.61 12.14 -7.64
CA ASP A 681 6.66 11.78 -9.05
C ASP A 681 5.30 11.41 -9.64
N TYR A 682 4.22 11.40 -8.86
CA TYR A 682 2.85 11.16 -9.34
C TYR A 682 2.48 12.04 -10.55
N LYS A 683 2.91 13.31 -10.54
CA LYS A 683 2.70 14.28 -11.63
C LYS A 683 3.35 13.90 -12.97
N LYS A 684 4.11 12.80 -13.04
CA LYS A 684 4.73 12.24 -14.27
C LYS A 684 3.87 11.17 -14.95
N TYR A 685 2.75 10.78 -14.33
CA TYR A 685 1.87 9.71 -14.79
C TYR A 685 0.45 10.25 -15.01
N ASP A 686 -0.15 9.85 -16.12
CA ASP A 686 -1.52 10.21 -16.46
C ASP A 686 -2.54 9.47 -15.57
N VAL A 687 -2.17 8.27 -15.12
CA VAL A 687 -2.97 7.44 -14.22
C VAL A 687 -2.11 7.02 -13.02
N VAL A 688 -2.64 7.15 -11.81
CA VAL A 688 -1.96 6.76 -10.57
C VAL A 688 -2.76 5.76 -9.75
N LEU A 689 -2.10 4.72 -9.26
CA LEU A 689 -2.63 3.75 -8.30
C LEU A 689 -1.96 3.98 -6.95
N LEU A 690 -2.69 4.62 -6.03
CA LEU A 690 -2.24 5.03 -4.72
C LEU A 690 -2.69 3.99 -3.67
N VAL A 691 -1.74 3.32 -3.00
CA VAL A 691 -2.02 2.25 -2.03
C VAL A 691 -1.45 2.60 -0.66
N GLY A 692 -2.32 2.97 0.28
CA GLY A 692 -1.96 3.38 1.64
C GLY A 692 -2.41 2.37 2.68
N LEU A 693 -1.49 1.87 3.52
CA LEU A 693 -1.84 1.00 4.65
C LEU A 693 -1.77 1.75 5.98
N GLY A 694 -2.88 1.83 6.70
CA GLY A 694 -3.00 2.54 7.98
C GLY A 694 -2.59 4.01 7.84
N ILE A 695 -1.69 4.47 8.72
CA ILE A 695 -1.14 5.85 8.69
C ILE A 695 -0.40 6.17 7.37
N GLY A 696 -0.01 5.13 6.60
CA GLY A 696 0.62 5.26 5.29
C GLY A 696 -0.26 5.93 4.23
N ALA A 697 -1.55 6.17 4.50
CA ALA A 697 -2.38 7.04 3.66
C ALA A 697 -1.94 8.52 3.65
N THR A 698 -1.21 9.00 4.66
CA THR A 698 -0.79 10.43 4.79
C THR A 698 -0.22 11.10 3.52
N PRO A 699 0.82 10.57 2.83
CA PRO A 699 1.31 11.17 1.58
C PRO A 699 0.28 11.13 0.46
N LEU A 700 -0.54 10.08 0.41
CA LEU A 700 -1.47 9.79 -0.67
C LEU A 700 -2.72 10.66 -0.58
N ILE A 701 -3.18 10.98 0.62
CA ILE A 701 -4.25 11.97 0.86
C ILE A 701 -3.84 13.36 0.38
N SER A 702 -2.58 13.78 0.64
CA SER A 702 -2.04 15.03 0.10
C SER A 702 -1.98 15.03 -1.44
N ILE A 703 -1.76 13.86 -2.07
CA ILE A 703 -1.85 13.69 -3.52
C ILE A 703 -3.31 13.80 -4.00
N VAL A 704 -4.24 13.07 -3.37
CA VAL A 704 -5.67 13.06 -3.72
C VAL A 704 -6.26 14.48 -3.65
N LYS A 705 -6.00 15.24 -2.59
CA LYS A 705 -6.44 16.65 -2.51
C LYS A 705 -5.81 17.53 -3.59
N ASP A 706 -4.54 17.35 -3.94
CA ASP A 706 -3.92 18.15 -5.00
C ASP A 706 -4.48 17.77 -6.39
N VAL A 707 -4.73 16.48 -6.67
CA VAL A 707 -5.44 16.04 -7.88
C VAL A 707 -6.81 16.72 -7.96
N LEU A 708 -7.62 16.65 -6.89
CA LEU A 708 -8.93 17.33 -6.83
C LEU A 708 -8.82 18.84 -7.07
N ASN A 709 -7.87 19.51 -6.43
CA ASN A 709 -7.68 20.96 -6.57
C ASN A 709 -7.24 21.36 -7.99
N ASN A 710 -6.43 20.54 -8.68
CA ASN A 710 -6.05 20.81 -10.07
C ASN A 710 -7.23 20.54 -11.03
N ILE A 711 -8.08 19.52 -10.77
CA ILE A 711 -9.31 19.28 -11.54
C ILE A 711 -10.27 20.47 -11.40
N LYS A 712 -10.55 20.92 -10.17
CA LYS A 712 -11.38 22.12 -9.90
C LYS A 712 -10.86 23.34 -10.67
N GLN A 713 -9.57 23.67 -10.52
CA GLN A 713 -8.95 24.80 -11.23
C GLN A 713 -9.01 24.69 -12.76
N GLN A 714 -8.97 23.48 -13.32
CA GLN A 714 -9.10 23.31 -14.76
C GLN A 714 -10.54 23.59 -15.23
N LYS A 715 -11.55 23.10 -14.49
CA LYS A 715 -12.96 23.43 -14.74
C LYS A 715 -13.24 24.92 -14.61
N ASP A 716 -12.76 25.57 -13.55
CA ASP A 716 -12.93 27.02 -13.34
C ASP A 716 -12.37 27.87 -14.51
N ILE A 717 -11.37 27.35 -15.24
CA ILE A 717 -10.80 27.97 -16.45
C ILE A 717 -11.63 27.63 -17.70
N GLU A 718 -12.11 26.41 -17.83
CA GLU A 718 -12.95 25.94 -18.96
C GLU A 718 -14.35 26.59 -18.93
N ASP A 719 -14.92 26.78 -17.74
CA ASP A 719 -16.20 27.47 -17.49
C ASP A 719 -16.07 29.01 -17.49
N GLY A 720 -14.86 29.56 -17.70
CA GLY A 720 -14.61 31.00 -17.79
C GLY A 720 -14.72 31.79 -16.48
N VAL A 721 -14.80 31.10 -15.33
CA VAL A 721 -14.88 31.71 -13.99
C VAL A 721 -13.56 32.37 -13.59
N ILE A 722 -12.43 31.85 -14.08
CA ILE A 722 -11.08 32.41 -13.88
C ILE A 722 -10.53 32.84 -15.24
N GLU A 723 -10.26 34.15 -15.41
CA GLU A 723 -9.54 34.64 -16.59
C GLU A 723 -8.19 33.93 -16.75
N SER A 724 -7.90 33.49 -17.98
CA SER A 724 -6.64 32.82 -18.33
C SER A 724 -5.45 33.76 -18.09
N GLY A 725 -4.82 33.62 -16.91
CA GLY A 725 -3.81 34.53 -16.40
C GLY A 725 -2.71 34.87 -17.41
N THR A 726 -2.66 36.14 -17.79
CA THR A 726 -1.91 36.66 -18.94
C THR A 726 -0.43 36.27 -18.91
N LYS A 727 0.03 35.61 -20.00
CA LYS A 727 1.43 35.49 -20.47
C LYS A 727 2.54 35.65 -19.40
N GLY A 728 2.98 34.54 -18.78
CA GLY A 728 4.18 34.60 -17.92
C GLY A 728 4.86 33.28 -17.57
N THR A 729 4.10 32.25 -17.18
CA THR A 729 4.69 30.95 -16.80
C THR A 729 4.02 29.80 -17.53
N LYS A 730 4.78 29.09 -18.38
CA LYS A 730 4.42 27.74 -18.85
C LYS A 730 4.45 26.80 -17.65
N ARG A 731 3.37 26.75 -16.85
CA ARG A 731 3.15 25.64 -15.92
C ARG A 731 3.10 24.36 -16.77
N SER A 732 3.91 23.37 -16.41
CA SER A 732 3.82 22.06 -17.05
C SER A 732 2.39 21.52 -16.86
N PRO A 733 1.72 21.01 -17.90
CA PRO A 733 0.38 20.45 -17.74
C PRO A 733 0.40 19.39 -16.64
N PHE A 734 -0.62 19.42 -15.77
CA PHE A 734 -0.80 18.42 -14.74
C PHE A 734 -1.18 17.11 -15.43
N ALA A 735 -0.24 16.16 -15.52
CA ALA A 735 -0.45 14.97 -16.34
C ALA A 735 -1.54 14.07 -15.78
N THR A 736 -1.66 13.98 -14.45
CA THR A 736 -2.55 13.03 -13.76
C THR A 736 -4.02 13.37 -13.98
N LYS A 737 -4.69 12.58 -14.82
CA LYS A 737 -6.12 12.66 -15.15
C LYS A 737 -6.99 11.69 -14.36
N ARG A 738 -6.42 10.57 -13.89
CA ARG A 738 -7.15 9.54 -13.13
C ARG A 738 -6.34 9.10 -11.90
N ALA A 739 -7.00 9.01 -10.75
CA ALA A 739 -6.42 8.47 -9.53
C ALA A 739 -7.28 7.31 -8.99
N TYR A 740 -6.64 6.22 -8.60
CA TYR A 740 -7.23 5.11 -7.86
C TYR A 740 -6.64 5.10 -6.46
N PHE A 741 -7.41 5.36 -5.43
CA PHE A 741 -6.93 5.40 -4.04
C PHE A 741 -7.51 4.26 -3.21
N TYR A 742 -6.62 3.34 -2.83
CA TYR A 742 -6.92 2.20 -1.97
C TYR A 742 -6.35 2.45 -0.58
N TRP A 743 -7.23 2.77 0.37
CA TRP A 743 -6.88 2.91 1.79
C TRP A 743 -7.29 1.66 2.56
N VAL A 744 -6.31 0.97 3.10
CA VAL A 744 -6.51 -0.28 3.84
C VAL A 744 -6.08 -0.08 5.29
N THR A 745 -6.97 -0.35 6.25
CA THR A 745 -6.66 -0.29 7.69
C THR A 745 -7.17 -1.54 8.43
N ARG A 746 -6.77 -1.72 9.69
CA ARG A 746 -7.32 -2.73 10.60
C ARG A 746 -8.21 -2.12 11.69
N GLU A 747 -8.13 -0.81 11.92
CA GLU A 747 -8.79 -0.15 13.05
C GLU A 747 -9.89 0.77 12.51
N GLN A 748 -11.15 0.55 12.90
CA GLN A 748 -12.32 1.35 12.45
C GLN A 748 -12.09 2.87 12.65
N GLY A 749 -11.57 3.25 13.82
CA GLY A 749 -11.24 4.65 14.15
C GLY A 749 -10.19 5.30 13.24
N SER A 750 -9.50 4.53 12.37
CA SER A 750 -8.59 5.11 11.39
C SER A 750 -9.30 6.00 10.38
N PHE A 751 -10.53 5.66 9.99
CA PHE A 751 -11.25 6.39 8.93
C PHE A 751 -11.57 7.84 9.33
N GLU A 752 -11.65 8.13 10.63
CA GLU A 752 -11.87 9.49 11.14
C GLU A 752 -10.74 10.49 10.80
N TRP A 753 -9.52 10.00 10.57
CA TRP A 753 -8.36 10.87 10.29
C TRP A 753 -8.58 11.69 9.01
N PHE A 754 -9.18 11.06 8.00
CA PHE A 754 -9.37 11.65 6.68
C PHE A 754 -10.83 11.74 6.23
N LYS A 755 -11.81 11.43 7.11
CA LYS A 755 -13.25 11.50 6.81
C LYS A 755 -13.63 12.75 6.00
N GLY A 756 -13.27 13.94 6.50
CA GLY A 756 -13.58 15.21 5.81
C GLY A 756 -12.98 15.32 4.41
N VAL A 757 -11.83 14.72 4.15
CA VAL A 757 -11.22 14.69 2.81
C VAL A 757 -11.90 13.66 1.91
N MET A 758 -12.24 12.48 2.43
CA MET A 758 -12.96 11.46 1.68
C MET A 758 -14.35 11.97 1.25
N ASP A 759 -15.04 12.64 2.17
CA ASP A 759 -16.34 13.27 1.93
C ASP A 759 -16.23 14.47 0.98
N GLU A 760 -15.18 15.30 1.07
CA GLU A 760 -14.91 16.40 0.14
C GLU A 760 -14.68 15.89 -1.29
N VAL A 761 -13.84 14.88 -1.46
CA VAL A 761 -13.53 14.31 -2.79
C VAL A 761 -14.77 13.64 -3.37
N SER A 762 -15.48 12.82 -2.59
CA SER A 762 -16.69 12.13 -3.03
C SER A 762 -17.85 13.05 -3.42
N GLN A 763 -17.87 14.31 -2.96
CA GLN A 763 -18.90 15.29 -3.32
C GLN A 763 -18.52 16.15 -4.52
N ASN A 764 -17.22 16.45 -4.69
CA ASN A 764 -16.74 17.38 -5.71
C ASN A 764 -16.33 16.69 -7.02
N ASP A 765 -16.01 15.39 -7.00
CA ASP A 765 -15.58 14.63 -8.17
C ASP A 765 -16.76 14.04 -8.96
N GLN A 766 -17.49 14.91 -9.67
CA GLN A 766 -18.67 14.53 -10.45
C GLN A 766 -18.37 13.64 -11.67
N GLU A 767 -17.14 13.67 -12.18
CA GLU A 767 -16.68 12.83 -13.30
C GLU A 767 -16.08 11.49 -12.83
N GLY A 768 -15.98 11.28 -11.52
CA GLY A 768 -15.38 10.10 -10.92
C GLY A 768 -13.90 9.91 -11.28
N LEU A 769 -13.15 10.99 -11.53
CA LEU A 769 -11.72 10.96 -11.87
C LEU A 769 -10.84 10.41 -10.74
N ILE A 770 -11.34 10.41 -9.50
CA ILE A 770 -10.70 9.93 -8.29
C ILE A 770 -11.56 8.79 -7.68
N GLU A 771 -11.17 7.56 -7.96
CA GLU A 771 -11.86 6.37 -7.44
C GLU A 771 -11.35 6.04 -6.03
N LEU A 772 -12.22 6.15 -5.03
CA LEU A 772 -11.91 5.95 -3.61
C LEU A 772 -12.37 4.56 -3.15
N HIS A 773 -11.48 3.79 -2.54
CA HIS A 773 -11.79 2.49 -1.95
C HIS A 773 -11.25 2.38 -0.52
N ASN A 774 -12.17 2.28 0.45
CA ASN A 774 -11.85 1.96 1.84
C ASN A 774 -11.86 0.44 2.04
N TYR A 775 -10.91 -0.09 2.82
CA TYR A 775 -10.87 -1.50 3.21
C TYR A 775 -10.60 -1.65 4.71
N CYS A 776 -11.49 -2.36 5.41
CA CYS A 776 -11.33 -2.67 6.83
C CYS A 776 -10.98 -4.15 7.04
N THR A 777 -9.71 -4.41 7.35
CA THR A 777 -9.13 -5.76 7.46
C THR A 777 -9.35 -6.46 8.79
N SER A 778 -10.03 -5.82 9.76
CA SER A 778 -10.55 -6.51 10.95
C SER A 778 -11.88 -7.20 10.69
N VAL A 779 -12.64 -6.74 9.68
CA VAL A 779 -13.94 -7.29 9.31
C VAL A 779 -13.72 -8.52 8.42
N TYR A 780 -14.47 -9.60 8.68
CA TYR A 780 -14.42 -10.82 7.88
C TYR A 780 -14.95 -10.59 6.44
N GLU A 781 -14.69 -11.51 5.52
CA GLU A 781 -15.05 -11.34 4.09
C GLU A 781 -16.57 -11.19 3.91
N GLU A 782 -17.00 -10.39 2.94
CA GLU A 782 -18.43 -10.29 2.58
C GLU A 782 -18.99 -11.69 2.27
N GLY A 783 -19.90 -12.16 3.12
CA GLY A 783 -20.42 -13.54 3.11
C GLY A 783 -20.04 -14.38 4.33
N ASP A 784 -19.15 -13.94 5.23
CA ASP A 784 -18.94 -14.58 6.54
C ASP A 784 -20.12 -14.28 7.48
N ALA A 785 -20.58 -15.28 8.24
CA ALA A 785 -21.72 -15.15 9.16
C ALA A 785 -21.50 -14.02 10.20
N ARG A 786 -20.27 -13.85 10.69
CA ARG A 786 -19.91 -12.78 11.64
C ARG A 786 -20.06 -11.38 11.05
N SER A 787 -20.03 -11.24 9.72
CA SER A 787 -20.14 -9.95 9.02
C SER A 787 -21.51 -9.74 8.36
N ALA A 788 -22.45 -10.69 8.50
CA ALA A 788 -23.72 -10.66 7.80
C ALA A 788 -24.56 -9.43 8.14
N LEU A 789 -24.84 -9.21 9.43
CA LEU A 789 -25.61 -8.06 9.90
C LEU A 789 -24.86 -6.73 9.71
N ILE A 790 -23.52 -6.73 9.82
CA ILE A 790 -22.71 -5.54 9.51
C ILE A 790 -22.85 -5.18 8.01
N THR A 791 -22.92 -6.17 7.12
CA THR A 791 -23.18 -5.96 5.68
C THR A 791 -24.60 -5.46 5.43
N MET A 792 -25.59 -6.01 6.13
CA MET A 792 -26.99 -5.58 6.06
C MET A 792 -27.15 -4.13 6.52
N LEU A 793 -26.67 -3.80 7.73
CA LEU A 793 -26.62 -2.44 8.28
C LEU A 793 -25.90 -1.46 7.35
N GLN A 794 -24.76 -1.86 6.77
CA GLN A 794 -24.06 -1.03 5.79
C GLN A 794 -24.95 -0.73 4.59
N SER A 795 -25.70 -1.71 4.07
CA SER A 795 -26.58 -1.51 2.93
C SER A 795 -27.77 -0.59 3.24
N ILE A 796 -28.42 -0.76 4.40
CA ILE A 796 -29.53 0.09 4.85
C ILE A 796 -29.03 1.51 5.10
N GLN A 797 -27.96 1.69 5.89
CA GLN A 797 -27.40 3.01 6.19
C GLN A 797 -26.95 3.75 4.93
N GLN A 798 -26.35 3.03 3.97
CA GLN A 798 -25.96 3.60 2.68
C GLN A 798 -27.17 4.02 1.83
N ALA A 799 -28.26 3.25 1.84
CA ALA A 799 -29.50 3.63 1.15
C ALA A 799 -30.20 4.84 1.80
N LYS A 800 -30.27 4.88 3.14
CA LYS A 800 -30.98 5.91 3.92
C LYS A 800 -30.24 7.25 3.97
N SER A 801 -28.91 7.22 4.12
CA SER A 801 -28.09 8.42 4.38
C SER A 801 -27.01 8.72 3.34
N GLY A 802 -26.70 7.77 2.46
CA GLY A 802 -25.53 7.87 1.57
C GLY A 802 -24.18 7.84 2.32
N VAL A 803 -24.15 7.28 3.53
CA VAL A 803 -22.96 7.18 4.40
C VAL A 803 -22.73 5.71 4.78
N ASP A 804 -21.47 5.30 4.77
CA ASP A 804 -20.99 3.97 5.14
C ASP A 804 -20.89 3.83 6.67
N ILE A 805 -21.54 2.81 7.25
CA ILE A 805 -21.58 2.60 8.71
C ILE A 805 -20.19 2.37 9.35
N VAL A 806 -19.26 1.75 8.63
CA VAL A 806 -17.94 1.39 9.19
C VAL A 806 -17.01 2.59 9.26
N SER A 807 -16.87 3.34 8.16
CA SER A 807 -15.99 4.50 8.06
C SER A 807 -16.65 5.81 8.51
N GLY A 808 -17.98 5.88 8.48
CA GLY A 808 -18.75 7.09 8.63
C GLY A 808 -18.57 8.08 7.47
N THR A 809 -18.05 7.66 6.32
CA THR A 809 -17.81 8.51 5.13
C THR A 809 -18.82 8.19 4.02
N ARG A 810 -18.92 9.03 2.98
CA ARG A 810 -19.70 8.72 1.76
C ARG A 810 -19.10 7.58 0.91
N VAL A 811 -17.88 7.16 1.21
CA VAL A 811 -17.16 6.10 0.49
C VAL A 811 -17.40 4.76 1.16
N LYS A 812 -18.00 3.82 0.41
CA LYS A 812 -18.26 2.47 0.88
C LYS A 812 -16.96 1.77 1.34
N THR A 813 -17.02 1.13 2.51
CA THR A 813 -15.92 0.30 3.02
C THR A 813 -16.11 -1.15 2.60
N HIS A 814 -15.10 -1.71 1.94
CA HIS A 814 -15.01 -3.13 1.66
C HIS A 814 -14.41 -3.88 2.87
N PHE A 815 -14.80 -5.13 3.06
CA PHE A 815 -14.30 -5.95 4.16
C PHE A 815 -13.12 -6.84 3.73
N ALA A 816 -12.43 -7.42 4.70
CA ALA A 816 -11.19 -8.19 4.50
C ALA A 816 -10.10 -7.41 3.70
N ARG A 817 -9.25 -8.13 2.94
CA ARG A 817 -8.11 -7.56 2.20
C ARG A 817 -8.44 -7.40 0.71
N PRO A 818 -7.96 -6.34 0.04
CA PRO A 818 -8.10 -6.21 -1.41
C PRO A 818 -7.46 -7.39 -2.15
N ASN A 819 -8.14 -7.88 -3.19
CA ASN A 819 -7.53 -8.79 -4.14
C ASN A 819 -6.68 -7.97 -5.14
N TRP A 820 -5.42 -7.72 -4.80
CA TRP A 820 -4.53 -6.87 -5.60
C TRP A 820 -4.43 -7.31 -7.06
N ARG A 821 -4.48 -8.62 -7.33
CA ARG A 821 -4.49 -9.13 -8.71
C ARG A 821 -5.75 -8.72 -9.47
N GLN A 822 -6.91 -8.60 -8.83
CA GLN A 822 -8.12 -8.04 -9.43
C GLN A 822 -8.03 -6.51 -9.60
N VAL A 823 -7.42 -5.78 -8.66
CA VAL A 823 -7.19 -4.32 -8.77
C VAL A 823 -6.32 -3.99 -9.98
N PHE A 824 -5.14 -4.61 -10.11
CA PHE A 824 -4.29 -4.43 -11.30
C PHE A 824 -5.01 -4.81 -12.60
N LYS A 825 -5.82 -5.87 -12.56
CA LYS A 825 -6.63 -6.33 -13.69
C LYS A 825 -7.67 -5.29 -14.11
N HIS A 826 -8.40 -4.70 -13.18
CA HIS A 826 -9.37 -3.63 -13.42
C HIS A 826 -8.67 -2.40 -14.03
N VAL A 827 -7.61 -1.91 -13.39
CA VAL A 827 -6.84 -0.73 -13.85
C VAL A 827 -6.25 -0.94 -15.26
N THR A 828 -5.79 -2.15 -15.59
CA THR A 828 -5.27 -2.49 -16.94
C THR A 828 -6.34 -2.38 -18.03
N ILE A 829 -7.60 -2.71 -17.73
CA ILE A 829 -8.69 -2.70 -18.73
C ILE A 829 -9.10 -1.28 -19.06
N ASN A 830 -9.22 -0.44 -18.04
CA ASN A 830 -9.66 0.94 -18.19
C ASN A 830 -8.59 1.79 -18.89
N HIS A 831 -7.31 1.42 -18.74
CA HIS A 831 -6.16 2.17 -19.24
C HIS A 831 -5.21 1.27 -20.06
N PRO A 832 -5.66 0.77 -21.23
CA PRO A 832 -4.84 -0.03 -22.12
C PRO A 832 -3.68 0.81 -22.67
N ASP A 833 -2.49 0.21 -22.78
CA ASP A 833 -1.29 0.81 -23.40
C ASP A 833 -0.76 2.10 -22.73
N GLN A 834 -1.27 2.45 -21.54
CA GLN A 834 -0.83 3.60 -20.75
C GLN A 834 0.27 3.26 -19.73
N ARG A 835 0.92 4.29 -19.19
CA ARG A 835 1.91 4.18 -18.10
C ARG A 835 1.30 4.60 -16.77
N ILE A 836 1.34 3.70 -15.79
CA ILE A 836 0.62 3.82 -14.52
C ILE A 836 1.60 3.85 -13.36
N GLY A 837 1.57 4.93 -12.59
CA GLY A 837 2.41 5.07 -11.40
C GLY A 837 1.76 4.40 -10.19
N VAL A 838 2.35 3.31 -9.69
CA VAL A 838 1.86 2.60 -8.49
C VAL A 838 2.62 3.11 -7.28
N PHE A 839 1.98 3.92 -6.44
CA PHE A 839 2.58 4.52 -5.25
C PHE A 839 2.13 3.81 -3.98
N TYR A 840 3.05 3.10 -3.33
CA TYR A 840 2.79 2.34 -2.13
C TYR A 840 3.42 2.96 -0.87
N CYS A 841 2.62 3.12 0.18
CA CYS A 841 3.09 3.55 1.50
C CYS A 841 2.49 2.68 2.62
N GLY A 842 3.35 1.88 3.28
CA GLY A 842 2.94 0.96 4.35
C GLY A 842 4.01 -0.06 4.75
N PRO A 843 3.65 -1.03 5.62
CA PRO A 843 4.51 -2.14 6.06
C PRO A 843 5.20 -2.92 4.92
N GLN A 844 6.31 -3.61 5.22
CA GLN A 844 7.11 -4.28 4.17
C GLN A 844 6.44 -5.50 3.52
N GLY A 845 5.47 -6.14 4.17
CA GLY A 845 4.90 -7.41 3.70
C GLY A 845 4.31 -7.34 2.29
N LEU A 846 3.54 -6.30 2.00
CA LEU A 846 2.84 -6.13 0.72
C LEU A 846 3.76 -5.65 -0.44
N VAL A 847 4.97 -5.17 -0.13
CA VAL A 847 5.92 -4.61 -1.12
C VAL A 847 6.31 -5.64 -2.18
N GLY A 848 6.53 -6.90 -1.77
CA GLY A 848 6.92 -7.97 -2.68
C GLY A 848 5.80 -8.32 -3.66
N GLU A 849 4.57 -8.42 -3.17
CA GLU A 849 3.38 -8.75 -3.97
C GLU A 849 3.06 -7.63 -4.97
N LEU A 850 2.95 -6.37 -4.54
CA LEU A 850 2.62 -5.26 -5.45
C LEU A 850 3.70 -5.05 -6.52
N ARG A 851 4.99 -5.21 -6.15
CA ARG A 851 6.08 -5.17 -7.12
C ARG A 851 5.99 -6.30 -8.13
N HIS A 852 5.77 -7.54 -7.67
CA HIS A 852 5.61 -8.69 -8.54
C HIS A 852 4.39 -8.54 -9.46
N LEU A 853 3.26 -8.04 -8.97
CA LEU A 853 2.07 -7.76 -9.78
C LEU A 853 2.35 -6.66 -10.82
N SER A 854 3.01 -5.57 -10.43
CA SER A 854 3.40 -4.50 -11.36
C SER A 854 4.24 -5.07 -12.51
N GLN A 855 5.26 -5.88 -12.20
CA GLN A 855 6.07 -6.57 -13.20
C GLN A 855 5.24 -7.56 -14.03
N ASP A 856 4.40 -8.40 -13.41
CA ASP A 856 3.64 -9.44 -14.10
C ASP A 856 2.65 -8.85 -15.13
N PHE A 857 2.00 -7.72 -14.82
CA PHE A 857 1.13 -7.02 -15.75
C PHE A 857 1.93 -6.21 -16.80
N SER A 858 3.01 -5.51 -16.43
CA SER A 858 3.93 -4.82 -17.37
C SER A 858 4.61 -5.71 -18.41
N HIS A 859 4.69 -7.02 -18.14
CA HIS A 859 5.30 -8.01 -19.03
C HIS A 859 4.28 -8.82 -19.86
N LYS A 860 3.01 -8.86 -19.44
CA LYS A 860 1.94 -9.64 -20.10
C LYS A 860 0.91 -8.79 -20.83
N THR A 861 0.95 -7.47 -20.65
CA THR A 861 -0.03 -6.52 -21.18
C THR A 861 0.70 -5.31 -21.76
N GLY A 862 0.04 -4.52 -22.60
CA GLY A 862 0.64 -3.28 -23.14
C GLY A 862 0.72 -2.15 -22.11
N THR A 863 -0.13 -2.18 -21.07
CA THR A 863 -0.10 -1.24 -19.94
C THR A 863 1.15 -1.47 -19.08
N LYS A 864 1.92 -0.40 -18.83
CA LYS A 864 3.17 -0.44 -18.05
C LYS A 864 2.97 0.15 -16.66
N PHE A 865 3.10 -0.68 -15.63
CA PHE A 865 3.06 -0.30 -14.22
C PHE A 865 4.47 -0.04 -13.67
N GLU A 866 4.71 1.18 -13.18
CA GLU A 866 5.95 1.59 -12.52
C GLU A 866 5.75 1.66 -11.00
N PHE A 867 6.41 0.78 -10.24
CA PHE A 867 6.21 0.64 -8.79
C PHE A 867 7.14 1.52 -7.95
N HIS A 868 6.54 2.46 -7.22
CA HIS A 868 7.17 3.39 -6.29
C HIS A 868 6.82 3.03 -4.85
N LYS A 869 7.82 3.11 -3.97
CA LYS A 869 7.66 2.79 -2.54
C LYS A 869 8.15 3.93 -1.67
N GLU A 870 7.26 4.41 -0.82
CA GLU A 870 7.60 5.30 0.28
C GLU A 870 8.32 4.55 1.41
N ASN A 871 9.21 5.28 2.09
CA ASN A 871 9.98 4.77 3.23
C ASN A 871 9.89 5.77 4.39
N PHE A 872 8.70 5.83 4.99
CA PHE A 872 8.42 6.51 6.26
C PHE A 872 8.27 5.46 7.38
#